data_AF-A0A3N0VXW4-F1
#
_entry.id   AF-A0A3N0VXW4-F1
#
_cell.length_a   1.000
_cell.length_b   1.000
_cell.length_c   1.000
_cell.angle_alpha   90.00
_cell.angle_beta   90.00
_cell.angle_gamma   90.00
#
_symmetry.space_group_name_H-M   'P 1'
#
loop_
_entity.id
_entity.type
_entity.pdbx_description
1 polymer ?
#
loop_
_entity_poly.entity_id
_entity_poly.type
_entity_poly.pdbx_seq_one_letter_code
_entity_poly.pdbx_strand_id
1 'polypeptide(L)'
;MSKRGVSKISGNPTPKVGEKTTYTITDWYSGTPKEKRNPALVTWELFKKRPNGRFTTTNIKKTGDGSFTFGEVAQKHTYRLEAYLYEAEGRGSSTIEINPQPMEVPKINKVELFYVDDTKGSVFSYMEKLVAKAQCVNLTGQKLTFTLWEDDANGDKHNANNLVIETKQGTVGRNGEASVEFQLTKALMQKAMKGETDQKELEFYVTVEYYRNKKHATNNVDVQNPLAFEIPKDKPKPKPQPQQQQSKPAAPPKAQGSPAAQKPESEKEKKGIIDKALDLLDELWDNGEAKGTIKPQQNPTPPAAGGKSTTTVEEVKIEALLDAYFAKEEFKKETSEAAGQHKYTFQSNNNNIDKDKVAGIIKGRVDAQVKSDKKYAKLDDIKAALTNTSYKKGESISFTLYKLGPELVKINNAPLEEEVFVVAKTAFLDGKEVTIKIKEKDAVLVGKDADLPVLEAKENGNEITALKATAQNGIAKVKIKLRPKSPEDLKTWKEKLKGIKDGTHTYSFGKDGNNTATPQQKKKIAEIIANKIKKEFAEQKKFAKIEDIEKVLTQNVYNKNDQITFDLYKEISEYLWLKAECNGNVKKHEGEFLKKDGAYFMIGKNCECEARIRAFMRMLRVGEGTEGEKGYTTQYSGTQFTDMSKHPENVITAGNYSSSAAGAYQIMRYTWWWLKGEKLTDDNKKAGVYEESHDYVKKYNIPDFTAESQDKLCIIILKHKREGSLELITKNQIKESLEQYGSYEWASLPPGRYGQPNQTMETALAKYEKYLKEELAGNTDLHIKKGFMKEFGIQCNCGKSGSSSEWHQPLDRMELRGWYSETQWSPGKSDFHGRTGGKHDGLDLYAPVGTTIYASIDGEVTYLEDPGGYGNRIFLEGTYKGQKYFLMYSHLSEYKTGQVSAGDPIGKTGQTGNANGQAAKMAHLHFEVRKEKMSKPSFDPLVEVTELGSAVNKAPDQNTQTGQ
;
A
#
# COMPACT_ATOMS: atom_id res chain seq x y z
N MET A 1 -4.45 59.08 41.38
CA MET A 1 -4.59 58.05 42.43
C MET A 1 -3.45 57.05 42.32
N SER A 2 -3.10 56.33 43.40
CA SER A 2 -2.21 55.18 43.30
C SER A 2 -2.87 54.04 42.54
N LYS A 3 -2.10 53.25 41.77
CA LYS A 3 -2.61 52.04 41.11
C LYS A 3 -3.16 51.04 42.12
N ARG A 4 -4.16 50.25 41.69
CA ARG A 4 -4.84 49.22 42.48
C ARG A 4 -5.05 47.97 41.64
N GLY A 5 -4.98 46.79 42.26
CA GLY A 5 -5.05 45.48 41.60
C GLY A 5 -3.70 44.77 41.56
N VAL A 6 -3.59 43.77 40.69
CA VAL A 6 -2.39 42.96 40.49
C VAL A 6 -1.28 43.79 39.84
N SER A 7 -0.06 43.72 40.38
CA SER A 7 1.13 44.35 39.78
C SER A 7 2.02 43.34 39.06
N LYS A 8 2.02 42.06 39.47
CA LYS A 8 2.88 41.02 38.87
C LYS A 8 2.25 39.63 38.85
N ILE A 9 2.43 38.92 37.73
CA ILE A 9 2.14 37.48 37.59
C ILE A 9 3.39 36.67 37.22
N SER A 10 3.30 35.34 37.35
CA SER A 10 4.33 34.37 36.97
C SER A 10 3.71 33.08 36.40
N GLY A 11 4.48 32.33 35.61
CA GLY A 11 4.09 31.04 35.02
C GLY A 11 4.87 30.73 33.74
N ASN A 12 4.64 29.58 33.13
CA ASN A 12 5.42 29.12 31.97
C ASN A 12 5.06 29.89 30.68
N PRO A 13 5.98 30.63 30.03
CA PRO A 13 5.72 31.33 28.76
C PRO A 13 5.70 30.38 27.55
N THR A 14 6.14 29.13 27.70
CA THR A 14 6.21 28.10 26.66
C THR A 14 5.54 26.80 27.15
N PRO A 15 4.22 26.80 27.39
CA PRO A 15 3.48 25.60 27.76
C PRO A 15 3.41 24.64 26.58
N LYS A 16 3.42 23.32 26.83
CA LYS A 16 3.16 22.36 25.75
C LYS A 16 1.66 22.27 25.47
N VAL A 17 1.33 22.03 24.21
CA VAL A 17 -0.03 21.70 23.77
C VAL A 17 -0.56 20.50 24.58
N GLY A 18 -1.76 20.64 25.14
CA GLY A 18 -2.43 19.63 25.96
C GLY A 18 -2.06 19.60 27.45
N GLU A 19 -1.01 20.29 27.90
CA GLU A 19 -0.64 20.37 29.32
C GLU A 19 -1.36 21.53 30.05
N LYS A 20 -2.03 21.26 31.18
CA LYS A 20 -2.65 22.29 32.03
C LYS A 20 -1.55 23.09 32.73
N THR A 21 -1.43 24.37 32.38
CA THR A 21 -0.41 25.28 32.89
C THR A 21 -1.04 26.31 33.81
N THR A 22 -0.57 26.40 35.05
CA THR A 22 -1.07 27.36 36.05
C THR A 22 -0.18 28.59 36.13
N TYR A 23 -0.81 29.77 36.06
CA TYR A 23 -0.18 31.07 36.28
C TYR A 23 -0.62 31.62 37.64
N THR A 24 0.26 32.35 38.32
CA THR A 24 0.06 32.82 39.70
C THR A 24 0.29 34.32 39.85
N ILE A 25 -0.46 34.94 40.75
CA ILE A 25 -0.21 36.33 41.17
C ILE A 25 0.99 36.31 42.12
N THR A 26 2.00 37.14 41.84
CA THR A 26 3.21 37.25 42.66
C THR A 26 3.36 38.60 43.36
N ASP A 27 2.65 39.65 42.91
CA ASP A 27 2.60 40.94 43.61
C ASP A 27 1.31 41.73 43.30
N TRP A 28 0.98 42.66 44.21
CA TRP A 28 -0.17 43.57 44.13
C TRP A 28 0.27 45.03 44.31
N TYR A 29 -0.29 45.95 43.52
CA TYR A 29 0.01 47.37 43.65
C TYR A 29 -0.23 47.88 45.08
N SER A 30 0.67 48.74 45.57
CA SER A 30 0.66 49.27 46.94
C SER A 30 -0.64 49.98 47.32
N GLY A 31 -1.34 50.61 46.37
CA GLY A 31 -2.65 51.23 46.58
C GLY A 31 -3.82 50.26 46.78
N THR A 32 -3.58 48.95 46.70
CA THR A 32 -4.59 47.89 46.92
C THR A 32 -4.69 47.55 48.41
N PRO A 33 -5.85 47.77 49.07
CA PRO A 33 -6.08 47.39 50.47
C PRO A 33 -5.83 45.88 50.66
N LYS A 34 -5.22 45.47 51.78
CA LYS A 34 -4.82 44.06 52.00
C LYS A 34 -6.01 43.11 51.96
N GLU A 35 -7.14 43.59 52.47
CA GLU A 35 -8.45 42.94 52.59
C GLU A 35 -9.06 42.64 51.21
N LYS A 36 -8.60 43.34 50.16
CA LYS A 36 -9.02 43.14 48.76
C LYS A 36 -7.99 42.39 47.90
N ARG A 37 -6.86 41.94 48.47
CA ARG A 37 -5.83 41.15 47.76
C ARG A 37 -6.19 39.67 47.71
N ASN A 38 -7.41 39.35 47.28
CA ASN A 38 -7.89 37.97 47.14
C ASN A 38 -7.68 37.47 45.70
N PRO A 39 -6.81 36.48 45.45
CA PRO A 39 -6.64 35.88 44.12
C PRO A 39 -7.95 35.37 43.51
N ALA A 40 -8.88 34.86 44.32
CA ALA A 40 -10.17 34.33 43.86
C ALA A 40 -11.09 35.40 43.22
N LEU A 41 -10.78 36.69 43.37
CA LEU A 41 -11.52 37.81 42.77
C LEU A 41 -10.84 38.38 41.52
N VAL A 42 -9.70 37.83 41.09
CA VAL A 42 -8.92 38.36 39.95
C VAL A 42 -9.37 37.73 38.65
N THR A 43 -9.63 38.57 37.67
CA THR A 43 -9.89 38.20 36.28
C THR A 43 -8.57 37.94 35.56
N TRP A 44 -8.42 36.72 35.05
CA TRP A 44 -7.41 36.30 34.11
C TRP A 44 -8.00 36.34 32.70
N GLU A 45 -7.44 37.13 31.78
CA GLU A 45 -7.93 37.27 30.41
C GLU A 45 -6.84 36.93 29.38
N LEU A 46 -7.22 36.14 28.38
CA LEU A 46 -6.32 35.73 27.30
C LEU A 46 -6.56 36.54 26.02
N PHE A 47 -5.49 37.06 25.44
CA PHE A 47 -5.48 37.83 24.20
C PHE A 47 -4.65 37.10 23.14
N LYS A 48 -5.04 37.18 21.87
CA LYS A 48 -4.35 36.56 20.73
C LYS A 48 -3.64 37.62 19.89
N LYS A 49 -2.37 37.38 19.54
CA LYS A 49 -1.56 38.26 18.69
C LYS A 49 -2.03 38.14 17.24
N ARG A 50 -2.33 39.26 16.59
CA ARG A 50 -2.74 39.33 15.18
C ARG A 50 -1.52 39.62 14.28
N PRO A 51 -1.59 39.39 12.95
CA PRO A 51 -0.46 39.63 12.05
C PRO A 51 0.08 41.07 12.05
N ASN A 52 -0.73 42.06 12.44
CA ASN A 52 -0.31 43.45 12.63
C ASN A 52 0.35 43.72 14.01
N GLY A 53 0.78 42.68 14.73
CA GLY A 53 1.43 42.75 16.04
C GLY A 53 0.49 43.09 17.21
N ARG A 54 -0.74 43.53 16.98
CA ARG A 54 -1.68 43.91 18.04
C ARG A 54 -2.29 42.67 18.69
N PHE A 55 -2.41 42.71 20.02
CA PHE A 55 -3.21 41.76 20.78
C PHE A 55 -4.70 42.16 20.74
N THR A 56 -5.57 41.19 20.50
CA THR A 56 -7.03 41.31 20.62
C THR A 56 -7.53 40.29 21.63
N THR A 57 -8.56 40.59 22.41
CA THR A 57 -9.14 39.59 23.33
C THR A 57 -9.59 38.33 22.55
N THR A 58 -9.50 37.18 23.22
CA THR A 58 -10.13 35.92 22.76
C THR A 58 -11.55 35.77 23.33
N ASN A 59 -11.99 36.69 24.19
CA ASN A 59 -13.11 36.59 25.12
C ASN A 59 -12.97 35.50 26.20
N ILE A 60 -11.88 34.72 26.22
CA ILE A 60 -11.56 33.80 27.32
C ILE A 60 -11.18 34.61 28.55
N LYS A 61 -12.06 34.59 29.56
CA LYS A 61 -11.83 35.16 30.89
C LYS A 61 -12.13 34.12 31.97
N LYS A 62 -11.26 34.00 32.96
CA LYS A 62 -11.45 33.19 34.17
C LYS A 62 -11.36 34.09 35.40
N THR A 63 -12.23 33.90 36.40
CA THR A 63 -12.11 34.61 37.68
C THR A 63 -11.59 33.63 38.72
N GLY A 64 -10.53 33.99 39.44
CA GLY A 64 -9.91 33.17 40.48
C GLY A 64 -9.01 32.03 39.98
N ASP A 65 -9.34 31.40 38.86
CA ASP A 65 -8.50 30.35 38.25
C ASP A 65 -7.49 30.93 37.24
N GLY A 66 -6.20 30.78 37.54
CA GLY A 66 -5.09 31.13 36.64
C GLY A 66 -4.64 29.98 35.72
N SER A 67 -5.41 28.90 35.59
CA SER A 67 -5.02 27.70 34.82
C SER A 67 -5.53 27.70 33.37
N PHE A 68 -4.61 27.50 32.43
CA PHE A 68 -4.88 27.45 30.99
C PHE A 68 -4.28 26.20 30.35
N THR A 69 -5.02 25.59 29.41
CA THR A 69 -4.56 24.43 28.61
C THR A 69 -4.65 24.83 27.14
N PHE A 70 -3.55 24.71 26.40
CA PHE A 70 -3.46 25.19 25.01
C PHE A 70 -3.69 24.04 24.02
N GLY A 71 -4.59 24.24 23.04
CA GLY A 71 -4.92 23.24 22.01
C GLY A 71 -3.93 23.17 20.84
N GLU A 72 -4.07 22.18 19.96
CA GLU A 72 -3.13 21.94 18.84
C GLU A 72 -3.06 23.09 17.83
N VAL A 73 -4.11 23.91 17.73
CA VAL A 73 -4.10 25.14 16.91
C VAL A 73 -3.28 26.26 17.58
N ALA A 74 -3.20 26.29 18.91
CA ALA A 74 -2.58 27.37 19.66
C ALA A 74 -1.06 27.47 19.45
N GLN A 75 -0.36 26.37 19.14
CA GLN A 75 1.08 26.40 18.81
C GLN A 75 1.41 27.25 17.56
N LYS A 76 0.41 27.61 16.75
CA LYS A 76 0.56 28.45 15.55
C LYS A 76 0.44 29.95 15.87
N HIS A 77 0.31 30.32 17.14
CA HIS A 77 -0.05 31.67 17.57
C HIS A 77 0.61 32.07 18.89
N THR A 78 1.06 33.32 18.99
CA THR A 78 1.39 33.94 20.27
C THR A 78 0.11 34.44 20.95
N TYR A 79 -0.01 34.19 22.24
CA TYR A 79 -1.05 34.73 23.11
C TYR A 79 -0.42 35.66 24.16
N ARG A 80 -1.24 36.44 24.85
CA ARG A 80 -0.86 37.20 26.05
C ARG A 80 -1.90 36.94 27.12
N LEU A 81 -1.47 36.52 28.29
CA LEU A 81 -2.30 36.40 29.48
C LEU A 81 -2.12 37.64 30.34
N GLU A 82 -3.22 38.19 30.86
CA GLU A 82 -3.22 39.32 31.79
C GLU A 82 -4.04 38.97 33.03
N ALA A 83 -3.65 39.47 34.20
CA ALA A 83 -4.43 39.33 35.44
C ALA A 83 -4.75 40.69 36.06
N TYR A 84 -6.01 40.95 36.38
CA TYR A 84 -6.48 42.21 36.93
C TYR A 84 -7.66 42.08 37.90
N LEU A 85 -7.73 42.97 38.89
CA LEU A 85 -8.84 43.05 39.86
C LEU A 85 -9.91 44.09 39.47
N TYR A 86 -9.58 45.02 38.58
CA TYR A 86 -10.45 46.13 38.19
C TYR A 86 -10.53 46.25 36.66
N GLU A 87 -9.43 46.62 36.00
CA GLU A 87 -9.34 46.79 34.54
C GLU A 87 -8.02 46.20 34.01
N ALA A 88 -8.02 45.73 32.76
CA ALA A 88 -6.83 45.19 32.10
C ALA A 88 -5.82 46.29 31.76
N GLU A 89 -4.54 46.10 32.08
CA GLU A 89 -3.51 47.12 31.84
C GLU A 89 -2.92 47.09 30.42
N GLY A 90 -3.09 45.99 29.67
CA GLY A 90 -2.70 45.85 28.28
C GLY A 90 -1.19 45.75 28.02
N ARG A 91 -0.35 45.84 29.08
CA ARG A 91 1.12 45.79 29.08
C ARG A 91 1.66 45.77 30.51
N GLY A 92 2.88 45.26 30.69
CA GLY A 92 3.63 45.34 31.95
C GLY A 92 3.72 44.00 32.69
N SER A 93 4.17 44.05 33.94
CA SER A 93 4.47 42.87 34.77
C SER A 93 3.23 42.06 35.20
N SER A 94 2.04 42.63 35.07
CA SER A 94 0.73 41.97 35.18
C SER A 94 0.35 41.14 33.93
N THR A 95 1.26 41.03 32.95
CA THR A 95 1.04 40.35 31.66
C THR A 95 2.19 39.39 31.31
N ILE A 96 1.90 38.28 30.63
CA ILE A 96 2.87 37.30 30.11
C ILE A 96 2.54 37.00 28.64
N GLU A 97 3.50 37.13 27.72
CA GLU A 97 3.37 36.56 26.37
C GLU A 97 3.62 35.04 26.42
N ILE A 98 2.76 34.28 25.76
CA ILE A 98 2.71 32.82 25.78
C ILE A 98 2.84 32.30 24.35
N ASN A 99 3.77 31.37 24.13
CA ASN A 99 4.01 30.71 22.84
C ASN A 99 3.95 29.18 23.03
N PRO A 100 2.77 28.56 22.84
CA PRO A 100 2.60 27.12 23.08
C PRO A 100 3.48 26.27 22.17
N GLN A 101 4.04 25.19 22.71
CA GLN A 101 4.98 24.30 22.04
C GLN A 101 4.32 22.97 21.63
N PRO A 102 4.74 22.34 20.53
CA PRO A 102 4.27 21.00 20.15
C PRO A 102 4.56 19.95 21.25
N MET A 103 3.72 18.92 21.30
CA MET A 103 3.97 17.69 22.05
C MET A 103 4.34 16.56 21.07
N GLU A 104 5.34 15.74 21.39
CA GLU A 104 5.91 14.78 20.43
C GLU A 104 5.14 13.45 20.33
N VAL A 105 4.22 13.15 21.26
CA VAL A 105 3.58 11.83 21.40
C VAL A 105 2.05 11.92 21.27
N PRO A 106 1.42 11.20 20.31
CA PRO A 106 -0.04 11.15 20.19
C PRO A 106 -0.73 10.32 21.29
N LYS A 107 -1.87 10.81 21.80
CA LYS A 107 -2.59 10.22 22.95
C LYS A 107 -4.11 10.37 22.86
N ILE A 108 -4.84 9.31 23.20
CA ILE A 108 -6.26 9.37 23.58
C ILE A 108 -6.32 9.72 25.07
N ASN A 109 -6.97 10.82 25.42
CA ASN A 109 -7.13 11.29 26.80
C ASN A 109 -8.39 10.73 27.47
N LYS A 110 -9.48 10.55 26.73
CA LYS A 110 -10.77 10.11 27.30
C LYS A 110 -11.63 9.38 26.29
N VAL A 111 -12.50 8.49 26.78
CA VAL A 111 -13.64 7.90 26.07
C VAL A 111 -14.90 8.14 26.92
N GLU A 112 -16.00 8.54 26.30
CA GLU A 112 -17.30 8.78 26.95
C GLU A 112 -18.46 8.32 26.05
N LEU A 113 -19.61 7.99 26.63
CA LEU A 113 -20.83 7.53 25.94
C LEU A 113 -21.96 8.58 26.04
N PHE A 114 -22.77 8.67 24.99
CA PHE A 114 -23.79 9.69 24.76
C PHE A 114 -25.02 9.11 24.07
N TYR A 115 -26.18 9.71 24.32
CA TYR A 115 -27.35 9.51 23.46
C TYR A 115 -27.16 10.30 22.14
N VAL A 116 -28.12 10.19 21.22
CA VAL A 116 -28.11 10.90 19.91
C VAL A 116 -28.17 12.43 20.06
N ASP A 117 -28.57 12.94 21.22
CA ASP A 117 -28.65 14.37 21.54
C ASP A 117 -27.37 14.95 22.17
N ASP A 118 -26.28 14.18 22.19
CA ASP A 118 -25.00 14.51 22.85
C ASP A 118 -25.09 14.73 24.38
N THR A 119 -26.22 14.42 25.03
CA THR A 119 -26.29 14.33 26.50
C THR A 119 -25.63 13.03 26.98
N LYS A 120 -25.10 13.05 28.22
CA LYS A 120 -24.33 11.92 28.75
C LYS A 120 -25.19 10.67 28.91
N GLY A 121 -24.90 9.75 28.00
CA GLY A 121 -25.51 8.45 27.92
C GLY A 121 -24.92 7.55 29.00
N SER A 122 -25.78 7.14 29.91
CA SER A 122 -25.49 5.97 30.73
C SER A 122 -26.08 4.74 30.06
N VAL A 123 -27.37 4.79 29.68
CA VAL A 123 -28.10 3.67 29.06
C VAL A 123 -29.35 4.21 28.34
N PHE A 124 -29.75 3.81 27.13
CA PHE A 124 -29.30 2.65 26.34
C PHE A 124 -30.49 1.80 25.87
N SER A 125 -31.60 2.43 25.45
CA SER A 125 -32.83 1.70 25.11
C SER A 125 -32.65 0.80 23.87
N TYR A 126 -33.36 -0.33 23.83
CA TYR A 126 -33.25 -1.37 22.79
C TYR A 126 -33.72 -0.98 21.37
N MET A 127 -33.92 0.32 21.13
CA MET A 127 -34.19 0.94 19.82
C MET A 127 -33.43 2.26 19.63
N GLU A 128 -32.49 2.58 20.53
CA GLU A 128 -31.72 3.82 20.59
C GLU A 128 -30.34 3.65 19.92
N LYS A 129 -29.67 4.77 19.62
CA LYS A 129 -28.25 4.72 19.24
C LYS A 129 -27.37 5.08 20.43
N LEU A 130 -26.26 4.37 20.53
CA LEU A 130 -25.16 4.62 21.46
C LEU A 130 -24.08 5.42 20.72
N VAL A 131 -23.84 6.66 21.13
CA VAL A 131 -22.79 7.51 20.54
C VAL A 131 -21.54 7.45 21.44
N ALA A 132 -20.43 6.93 20.93
CA ALA A 132 -19.16 6.90 21.64
C ALA A 132 -18.25 8.02 21.14
N LYS A 133 -17.65 8.80 22.05
CA LYS A 133 -16.72 9.88 21.72
C LYS A 133 -15.38 9.72 22.43
N ALA A 134 -14.29 10.02 21.71
CA ALA A 134 -12.93 9.96 22.22
C ALA A 134 -12.22 11.30 22.06
N GLN A 135 -11.68 11.83 23.17
CA GLN A 135 -10.91 13.07 23.20
C GLN A 135 -9.42 12.77 23.12
N CYS A 136 -8.69 13.55 22.33
CA CYS A 136 -7.41 13.18 21.77
C CYS A 136 -6.46 14.39 21.59
N VAL A 137 -5.16 14.15 21.70
CA VAL A 137 -4.10 15.16 21.50
C VAL A 137 -3.07 14.63 20.50
N ASN A 138 -2.66 15.51 19.56
CA ASN A 138 -1.70 15.22 18.49
C ASN A 138 -2.13 14.03 17.59
N LEU A 139 -3.45 13.83 17.48
CA LEU A 139 -4.10 12.78 16.68
C LEU A 139 -5.00 13.38 15.58
N THR A 140 -5.01 14.69 15.38
CA THR A 140 -5.87 15.38 14.41
C THR A 140 -5.75 14.75 13.01
N GLY A 141 -6.89 14.30 12.46
CA GLY A 141 -6.97 13.62 11.17
C GLY A 141 -6.69 12.11 11.19
N GLN A 142 -6.36 11.51 12.34
CA GLN A 142 -6.15 10.06 12.48
C GLN A 142 -7.48 9.30 12.65
N LYS A 143 -7.55 8.08 12.10
CA LYS A 143 -8.65 7.11 12.36
C LYS A 143 -8.41 6.42 13.70
N LEU A 144 -9.40 6.41 14.59
CA LEU A 144 -9.44 5.55 15.78
C LEU A 144 -10.42 4.39 15.56
N THR A 145 -10.15 3.24 16.16
CA THR A 145 -11.05 2.08 16.16
C THR A 145 -11.78 2.01 17.49
N PHE A 146 -13.11 2.09 17.45
CA PHE A 146 -14.02 1.97 18.59
C PHE A 146 -14.68 0.58 18.52
N THR A 147 -14.64 -0.19 19.60
CA THR A 147 -15.28 -1.51 19.69
C THR A 147 -16.22 -1.56 20.88
N LEU A 148 -17.47 -1.96 20.63
CA LEU A 148 -18.48 -2.26 21.63
C LEU A 148 -18.34 -3.73 22.06
N TRP A 149 -18.28 -3.94 23.37
CA TRP A 149 -18.15 -5.24 24.02
C TRP A 149 -19.34 -5.46 24.95
N GLU A 150 -19.67 -6.73 25.14
CA GLU A 150 -20.47 -7.27 26.24
C GLU A 150 -19.52 -7.83 27.32
N ASP A 151 -19.91 -7.75 28.59
CA ASP A 151 -19.17 -8.32 29.74
C ASP A 151 -19.97 -9.49 30.35
N ASP A 152 -19.34 -10.66 30.51
CA ASP A 152 -19.97 -11.92 30.95
C ASP A 152 -19.60 -12.32 32.40
N ALA A 153 -18.94 -11.42 33.13
CA ALA A 153 -18.24 -11.74 34.38
C ALA A 153 -18.60 -10.77 35.52
N ASN A 154 -19.15 -11.30 36.61
CA ASN A 154 -19.50 -10.54 37.82
C ASN A 154 -18.29 -9.77 38.43
N GLY A 155 -18.19 -8.46 38.19
CA GLY A 155 -17.31 -7.52 38.89
C GLY A 155 -16.57 -6.53 37.98
N ASP A 156 -15.98 -5.47 38.56
CA ASP A 156 -15.38 -4.31 37.86
C ASP A 156 -14.11 -4.59 36.99
N LYS A 157 -13.97 -5.75 36.32
CA LYS A 157 -12.75 -6.13 35.58
C LYS A 157 -13.05 -6.95 34.33
N HIS A 158 -12.84 -6.32 33.17
CA HIS A 158 -12.92 -6.95 31.84
C HIS A 158 -12.20 -8.32 31.79
N ASN A 159 -12.94 -9.34 31.39
CA ASN A 159 -12.48 -10.72 31.29
C ASN A 159 -12.05 -11.06 29.84
N ALA A 160 -11.60 -12.29 29.60
CA ALA A 160 -11.15 -12.77 28.29
C ALA A 160 -12.27 -13.39 27.45
N ASN A 161 -13.46 -13.60 28.03
CA ASN A 161 -14.62 -14.19 27.38
C ASN A 161 -15.51 -13.16 26.66
N ASN A 162 -15.47 -11.91 27.14
CA ASN A 162 -16.21 -10.71 26.72
C ASN A 162 -16.45 -10.65 25.20
N LEU A 163 -17.71 -10.61 24.79
CA LEU A 163 -18.08 -10.75 23.38
C LEU A 163 -17.95 -9.43 22.61
N VAL A 164 -17.27 -9.46 21.47
CA VAL A 164 -17.24 -8.32 20.54
C VAL A 164 -18.58 -8.19 19.82
N ILE A 165 -19.32 -7.12 20.09
CA ILE A 165 -20.64 -6.85 19.52
C ILE A 165 -20.51 -6.20 18.14
N GLU A 166 -19.91 -5.00 18.06
CA GLU A 166 -19.71 -4.22 16.83
C GLU A 166 -18.41 -3.38 16.92
N THR A 167 -17.72 -3.17 15.80
CA THR A 167 -16.51 -2.32 15.70
C THR A 167 -16.68 -1.28 14.60
N LYS A 168 -16.36 -0.01 14.90
CA LYS A 168 -16.47 1.14 13.98
C LYS A 168 -15.21 2.01 14.05
N GLN A 169 -15.01 2.87 13.04
CA GLN A 169 -13.89 3.82 13.04
C GLN A 169 -14.40 5.26 13.00
N GLY A 170 -13.81 6.11 13.84
CA GLY A 170 -14.07 7.54 13.91
C GLY A 170 -12.78 8.33 13.72
N THR A 171 -12.80 9.37 12.88
CA THR A 171 -11.65 10.23 12.64
C THR A 171 -11.61 11.36 13.66
N VAL A 172 -10.44 11.67 14.22
CA VAL A 172 -10.25 12.80 15.13
C VAL A 172 -10.35 14.11 14.36
N GLY A 173 -11.30 14.97 14.75
CA GLY A 173 -11.50 16.31 14.21
C GLY A 173 -10.40 17.30 14.60
N ARG A 174 -10.47 18.53 14.05
CA ARG A 174 -9.52 19.62 14.35
C ARG A 174 -9.57 20.11 15.81
N ASN A 175 -10.65 19.78 16.49
CA ASN A 175 -10.92 20.02 17.91
C ASN A 175 -10.32 18.95 18.84
N GLY A 176 -9.75 17.86 18.28
CA GLY A 176 -9.27 16.72 19.05
C GLY A 176 -10.36 15.72 19.48
N GLU A 177 -11.58 15.74 18.92
CA GLU A 177 -12.62 14.74 19.21
C GLU A 177 -12.85 13.81 18.01
N ALA A 178 -12.93 12.49 18.25
CA ALA A 178 -13.47 11.50 17.32
C ALA A 178 -14.79 10.93 17.87
N SER A 179 -15.72 10.56 17.00
CA SER A 179 -17.01 9.99 17.40
C SER A 179 -17.51 8.89 16.45
N VAL A 180 -18.32 7.96 16.98
CA VAL A 180 -19.04 6.92 16.22
C VAL A 180 -20.42 6.65 16.83
N GLU A 181 -21.36 6.16 16.02
CA GLU A 181 -22.67 5.67 16.48
C GLU A 181 -22.77 4.14 16.37
N PHE A 182 -23.15 3.45 17.45
CA PHE A 182 -23.58 2.05 17.47
C PHE A 182 -25.12 1.97 17.53
N GLN A 183 -25.73 0.98 16.89
CA GLN A 183 -27.19 0.78 16.94
C GLN A 183 -27.51 -0.50 17.70
N LEU A 184 -28.27 -0.41 18.79
CA LEU A 184 -28.61 -1.58 19.63
C LEU A 184 -29.79 -2.36 19.04
N THR A 185 -29.54 -3.04 17.92
CA THR A 185 -30.58 -3.78 17.18
C THR A 185 -30.89 -5.16 17.82
N LYS A 186 -32.13 -5.64 17.64
CA LYS A 186 -32.54 -7.00 18.05
C LYS A 186 -31.63 -8.13 17.52
N ALA A 187 -30.99 -7.94 16.36
CA ALA A 187 -30.07 -8.93 15.79
C ALA A 187 -28.73 -8.99 16.54
N LEU A 188 -28.24 -7.86 17.05
CA LEU A 188 -27.07 -7.83 17.94
C LEU A 188 -27.40 -8.43 19.31
N MET A 189 -28.62 -8.23 19.83
CA MET A 189 -29.08 -8.90 21.06
C MET A 189 -29.16 -10.44 20.91
N GLN A 190 -29.56 -10.96 19.74
CA GLN A 190 -29.54 -12.41 19.48
C GLN A 190 -28.13 -13.01 19.34
N LYS A 191 -27.10 -12.16 19.26
CA LYS A 191 -25.69 -12.54 19.25
C LYS A 191 -25.13 -12.53 20.68
N ALA A 192 -25.48 -11.52 21.47
CA ALA A 192 -25.27 -11.40 22.92
C ALA A 192 -25.80 -12.62 23.70
N MET A 193 -27.11 -12.92 23.56
CA MET A 193 -27.83 -14.01 24.25
C MET A 193 -27.37 -15.45 23.90
N LYS A 194 -26.18 -15.63 23.33
CA LYS A 194 -25.48 -16.92 23.19
C LYS A 194 -24.37 -17.15 24.23
N GLY A 195 -23.98 -16.12 24.99
CA GLY A 195 -23.03 -16.24 26.10
C GLY A 195 -23.69 -16.53 27.45
N GLU A 196 -24.74 -15.78 27.79
CA GLU A 196 -25.33 -15.72 29.13
C GLU A 196 -25.82 -17.02 29.77
N THR A 197 -25.72 -17.05 31.10
CA THR A 197 -26.42 -18.03 31.96
C THR A 197 -27.62 -17.45 32.72
N ASP A 198 -27.76 -16.12 32.85
CA ASP A 198 -29.01 -15.47 33.28
C ASP A 198 -29.54 -14.58 32.14
N GLN A 199 -30.76 -14.85 31.68
CA GLN A 199 -31.35 -14.17 30.52
C GLN A 199 -31.96 -12.80 30.86
N LYS A 200 -31.69 -12.25 32.04
CA LYS A 200 -32.36 -11.05 32.57
C LYS A 200 -31.59 -9.75 32.55
N GLU A 201 -30.26 -9.74 32.44
CA GLU A 201 -29.45 -8.51 32.32
C GLU A 201 -28.36 -8.67 31.25
N LEU A 202 -27.82 -7.57 30.70
CA LEU A 202 -26.71 -7.55 29.74
C LEU A 202 -25.82 -6.32 30.00
N GLU A 203 -24.53 -6.50 30.29
CA GLU A 203 -23.58 -5.40 30.50
C GLU A 203 -22.84 -5.02 29.21
N PHE A 204 -22.54 -3.74 28.99
CA PHE A 204 -21.77 -3.28 27.82
C PHE A 204 -20.74 -2.19 28.14
N TYR A 205 -19.61 -2.19 27.41
CA TYR A 205 -18.59 -1.13 27.45
C TYR A 205 -17.94 -0.89 26.07
N VAL A 206 -17.32 0.28 25.87
CA VAL A 206 -16.62 0.61 24.61
C VAL A 206 -15.12 0.79 24.85
N THR A 207 -14.30 0.17 24.00
CA THR A 207 -12.85 0.40 23.94
C THR A 207 -12.46 1.21 22.71
N VAL A 208 -11.55 2.17 22.85
CA VAL A 208 -11.01 2.95 21.72
C VAL A 208 -9.50 2.75 21.57
N GLU A 209 -9.08 2.52 20.33
CA GLU A 209 -7.71 2.18 19.94
C GLU A 209 -7.21 3.07 18.79
N TYR A 210 -6.09 3.78 18.99
CA TYR A 210 -5.36 4.46 17.88
C TYR A 210 -4.41 3.49 17.15
N TYR A 211 -3.79 2.59 17.91
CA TYR A 211 -3.06 1.43 17.42
C TYR A 211 -3.71 0.18 18.02
N ARG A 212 -3.78 -0.93 17.26
CA ARG A 212 -4.39 -2.24 17.60
C ARG A 212 -4.01 -2.90 18.95
N ASN A 213 -3.17 -2.24 19.73
CA ASN A 213 -2.51 -2.76 20.93
C ASN A 213 -2.73 -1.86 22.16
N LYS A 214 -3.48 -0.75 22.05
CA LYS A 214 -3.81 0.17 23.16
C LYS A 214 -5.32 0.37 23.28
N LYS A 215 -5.96 -0.33 24.23
CA LYS A 215 -7.36 -0.13 24.60
C LYS A 215 -7.49 0.95 25.68
N HIS A 216 -8.30 1.97 25.43
CA HIS A 216 -8.91 2.80 26.48
C HIS A 216 -10.37 2.39 26.62
N ALA A 217 -10.77 1.84 27.76
CA ALA A 217 -12.11 1.32 28.02
C ALA A 217 -12.98 2.33 28.81
N THR A 218 -14.30 2.20 28.70
CA THR A 218 -15.26 2.76 29.66
C THR A 218 -15.51 1.79 30.82
N ASN A 219 -16.04 2.28 31.93
CA ASN A 219 -16.60 1.43 32.99
C ASN A 219 -17.84 0.68 32.48
N ASN A 220 -18.21 -0.40 33.17
CA ASN A 220 -19.39 -1.21 32.91
C ASN A 220 -20.71 -0.48 33.23
N VAL A 221 -21.82 -1.01 32.70
CA VAL A 221 -23.18 -0.48 32.86
C VAL A 221 -24.20 -1.63 32.83
N ASP A 222 -24.96 -1.75 33.91
CA ASP A 222 -26.03 -2.75 34.13
C ASP A 222 -27.33 -2.41 33.35
N VAL A 223 -27.96 -3.42 32.70
CA VAL A 223 -29.15 -3.23 31.84
C VAL A 223 -30.14 -4.40 31.92
N GLN A 224 -31.36 -4.18 32.43
CA GLN A 224 -32.40 -5.22 32.56
C GLN A 224 -33.16 -5.55 31.26
N ASN A 225 -33.06 -6.82 30.83
CA ASN A 225 -33.70 -7.44 29.67
C ASN A 225 -35.17 -7.83 29.95
N PRO A 226 -36.16 -7.26 29.22
CA PRO A 226 -37.58 -7.57 29.39
C PRO A 226 -38.06 -8.81 28.59
N LEU A 227 -37.18 -9.62 27.99
CA LEU A 227 -37.55 -10.75 27.12
C LEU A 227 -37.39 -12.15 27.75
N ALA A 228 -37.37 -12.25 29.07
CA ALA A 228 -37.40 -13.53 29.79
C ALA A 228 -38.78 -14.22 29.68
N PHE A 229 -39.03 -14.93 28.57
CA PHE A 229 -40.22 -15.76 28.36
C PHE A 229 -39.97 -17.23 28.77
N GLU A 230 -40.96 -17.83 29.42
CA GLU A 230 -40.87 -19.15 30.06
C GLU A 230 -40.72 -20.31 29.04
N ILE A 231 -39.98 -21.36 29.43
CA ILE A 231 -39.78 -22.58 28.62
C ILE A 231 -40.90 -23.60 28.92
N PRO A 232 -41.79 -23.95 27.97
CA PRO A 232 -42.79 -25.00 28.15
C PRO A 232 -42.16 -26.39 28.07
N LYS A 233 -42.64 -27.34 28.89
CA LYS A 233 -42.19 -28.75 28.89
C LYS A 233 -42.91 -29.59 27.83
N ASP A 234 -42.30 -30.69 27.40
CA ASP A 234 -42.77 -31.59 26.34
C ASP A 234 -44.23 -32.10 26.49
N LYS A 235 -44.95 -32.20 25.35
CA LYS A 235 -45.83 -33.34 24.96
C LYS A 235 -46.36 -33.22 23.49
N PRO A 236 -47.02 -34.25 22.89
CA PRO A 236 -46.73 -34.66 21.50
C PRO A 236 -47.75 -34.26 20.40
N LYS A 237 -47.66 -34.95 19.24
CA LYS A 237 -48.17 -34.64 17.89
C LYS A 237 -49.68 -34.29 17.73
N PRO A 238 -50.06 -33.57 16.64
CA PRO A 238 -51.34 -32.85 16.53
C PRO A 238 -52.39 -33.42 15.53
N LYS A 239 -53.64 -32.94 15.68
CA LYS A 239 -54.75 -32.84 14.68
C LYS A 239 -55.98 -32.15 15.35
N PRO A 240 -56.98 -31.60 14.61
CA PRO A 240 -56.91 -30.47 13.67
C PRO A 240 -57.91 -29.31 14.00
N GLN A 241 -57.97 -28.29 13.14
CA GLN A 241 -58.89 -27.11 13.09
C GLN A 241 -60.41 -27.46 12.98
N PRO A 242 -61.41 -26.53 13.15
CA PRO A 242 -61.42 -25.10 12.71
C PRO A 242 -62.32 -24.04 13.44
N GLN A 243 -62.40 -22.80 12.87
CA GLN A 243 -63.46 -21.75 13.02
C GLN A 243 -63.52 -20.97 14.39
N GLN A 244 -64.05 -19.72 14.55
CA GLN A 244 -64.64 -18.70 13.63
C GLN A 244 -64.62 -17.23 14.17
N GLN A 245 -64.61 -16.24 13.26
CA GLN A 245 -65.27 -14.89 13.26
C GLN A 245 -65.13 -13.78 14.36
N GLN A 246 -64.92 -12.54 13.87
CA GLN A 246 -65.55 -11.22 14.26
C GLN A 246 -65.22 -10.57 15.65
N SER A 247 -65.31 -9.24 15.87
CA SER A 247 -65.47 -8.03 15.01
C SER A 247 -64.96 -6.74 15.72
N LYS A 248 -65.18 -5.54 15.15
CA LYS A 248 -64.69 -4.21 15.61
C LYS A 248 -65.87 -3.32 16.05
N PRO A 249 -65.73 -2.45 17.08
CA PRO A 249 -65.90 -0.99 16.85
C PRO A 249 -64.97 -0.10 17.74
N ALA A 250 -65.29 1.19 17.91
CA ALA A 250 -64.43 2.23 18.51
C ALA A 250 -64.97 2.87 19.82
N ALA A 251 -64.18 3.76 20.44
CA ALA A 251 -64.30 4.24 21.83
C ALA A 251 -65.24 5.45 22.08
N PRO A 252 -65.62 5.69 23.35
CA PRO A 252 -65.28 6.95 24.07
C PRO A 252 -64.99 6.72 25.59
N PRO A 253 -64.96 7.73 26.49
CA PRO A 253 -64.06 8.91 26.57
C PRO A 253 -63.29 8.98 27.92
N LYS A 254 -62.61 10.10 28.22
CA LYS A 254 -61.90 10.37 29.50
C LYS A 254 -62.82 10.87 30.62
N ALA A 255 -62.45 10.63 31.88
CA ALA A 255 -63.09 11.17 33.09
C ALA A 255 -62.42 12.46 33.63
N GLN A 256 -63.16 13.23 34.42
CA GLN A 256 -62.76 14.50 35.05
C GLN A 256 -62.37 14.32 36.53
N GLY A 257 -61.62 15.27 37.13
CA GLY A 257 -61.43 15.28 38.59
C GLY A 257 -60.28 16.11 39.19
N SER A 258 -59.27 16.54 38.42
CA SER A 258 -58.00 17.06 38.99
C SER A 258 -57.81 18.59 38.86
N PRO A 259 -57.11 19.29 39.79
CA PRO A 259 -57.30 20.72 40.05
C PRO A 259 -56.57 21.72 39.13
N ALA A 260 -56.39 21.41 37.84
CA ALA A 260 -55.66 22.27 36.88
C ALA A 260 -56.57 23.12 35.96
N ALA A 261 -57.86 23.23 36.27
CA ALA A 261 -58.86 23.87 35.41
C ALA A 261 -58.85 25.43 35.41
N GLN A 262 -57.71 26.08 35.73
CA GLN A 262 -57.63 27.54 35.92
C GLN A 262 -56.31 28.18 35.44
N LYS A 263 -56.08 28.26 34.11
CA LYS A 263 -55.63 29.52 33.45
C LYS A 263 -55.72 29.44 31.91
N PRO A 264 -55.91 30.57 31.19
CA PRO A 264 -56.06 30.60 29.73
C PRO A 264 -54.73 30.74 28.97
N GLU A 265 -54.79 30.62 27.65
CA GLU A 265 -53.70 30.86 26.70
C GLU A 265 -53.17 32.31 26.68
N SER A 266 -51.97 32.49 26.13
CA SER A 266 -51.40 33.78 25.74
C SER A 266 -50.96 33.76 24.28
N GLU A 267 -51.48 34.68 23.47
CA GLU A 267 -51.15 34.81 22.06
C GLU A 267 -49.74 35.37 21.78
N LYS A 268 -49.44 35.46 20.47
CA LYS A 268 -48.57 36.43 19.78
C LYS A 268 -47.10 36.08 19.60
N GLU A 269 -46.86 35.53 18.41
CA GLU A 269 -46.13 36.23 17.35
C GLU A 269 -45.26 37.45 17.77
N LYS A 270 -44.00 37.46 17.34
CA LYS A 270 -43.57 38.24 16.14
C LYS A 270 -42.07 38.15 15.89
N LYS A 271 -41.72 37.63 14.70
CA LYS A 271 -40.46 37.84 13.93
C LYS A 271 -39.14 37.44 14.65
N GLY A 272 -38.15 36.80 14.03
CA GLY A 272 -38.01 36.31 12.65
C GLY A 272 -36.78 36.89 11.91
N ILE A 273 -36.08 36.01 11.19
CA ILE A 273 -35.22 36.28 10.02
C ILE A 273 -33.71 36.64 10.24
N ILE A 274 -32.87 35.72 9.74
CA ILE A 274 -31.48 35.83 9.20
C ILE A 274 -30.22 35.74 10.11
N ASP A 275 -29.45 34.70 9.79
CA ASP A 275 -28.00 34.41 9.84
C ASP A 275 -26.97 35.50 10.22
N LYS A 276 -25.95 35.08 11.00
CA LYS A 276 -24.58 34.78 10.48
C LYS A 276 -23.62 34.26 11.57
N ALA A 277 -22.52 33.62 11.14
CA ALA A 277 -21.35 33.16 11.92
C ALA A 277 -21.65 32.07 12.98
N LEU A 278 -21.11 30.85 12.96
CA LEU A 278 -19.93 30.27 12.29
C LEU A 278 -18.57 30.87 12.74
N ASP A 279 -17.64 30.00 13.13
CA ASP A 279 -16.32 30.25 13.77
C ASP A 279 -16.31 30.89 15.19
N LEU A 280 -16.29 30.07 16.28
CA LEU A 280 -15.48 30.39 17.50
C LEU A 280 -15.28 29.29 18.59
N LEU A 281 -15.93 28.12 18.58
CA LEU A 281 -16.00 27.24 19.78
C LEU A 281 -15.03 26.02 19.79
N ASP A 282 -13.74 26.27 19.54
CA ASP A 282 -12.64 25.28 19.62
C ASP A 282 -11.51 25.76 20.56
N GLU A 283 -11.78 25.99 21.86
CA GLU A 283 -10.74 26.19 22.90
C GLU A 283 -11.33 25.96 24.32
N LEU A 284 -10.60 25.20 25.17
CA LEU A 284 -10.84 24.85 26.60
C LEU A 284 -11.81 23.69 26.96
N TRP A 285 -11.32 22.81 27.84
CA TRP A 285 -12.05 21.76 28.57
C TRP A 285 -11.68 21.83 30.07
N ASP A 286 -12.62 21.56 31.00
CA ASP A 286 -12.40 21.53 32.47
C ASP A 286 -13.20 20.37 33.13
N ASN A 287 -12.97 20.07 34.43
CA ASN A 287 -13.16 18.69 34.96
C ASN A 287 -14.06 18.48 36.22
N GLY A 288 -15.00 17.50 36.17
CA GLY A 288 -15.79 16.90 37.29
C GLY A 288 -16.94 15.91 36.90
N GLU A 289 -16.83 14.60 37.18
CA GLU A 289 -17.57 13.38 36.69
C GLU A 289 -19.11 13.31 36.60
N ALA A 290 -19.63 12.25 35.93
CA ALA A 290 -21.04 11.82 35.94
C ALA A 290 -21.25 10.32 35.56
N LYS A 291 -22.33 9.68 36.06
CA LYS A 291 -22.81 8.29 35.82
C LYS A 291 -24.35 8.28 35.53
N GLY A 292 -25.01 7.12 35.38
CA GLY A 292 -26.50 7.01 35.32
C GLY A 292 -27.04 5.56 35.16
N THR A 293 -28.34 5.38 34.79
CA THR A 293 -29.06 4.07 34.81
C THR A 293 -30.30 4.05 33.87
N ILE A 294 -30.76 2.88 33.38
CA ILE A 294 -31.93 2.71 32.47
C ILE A 294 -33.26 2.47 33.20
N LYS A 295 -34.39 2.67 32.51
CA LYS A 295 -35.67 1.96 32.77
C LYS A 295 -36.39 1.57 31.47
N PRO A 296 -37.00 0.36 31.38
CA PRO A 296 -37.51 -0.18 30.11
C PRO A 296 -38.82 0.42 29.59
N GLN A 297 -39.50 1.29 30.36
CA GLN A 297 -40.70 2.03 29.88
C GLN A 297 -40.39 3.43 29.32
N GLN A 298 -39.11 3.77 29.07
CA GLN A 298 -38.71 5.11 28.61
C GLN A 298 -38.75 5.20 27.07
N ASN A 299 -39.47 6.20 26.56
CA ASN A 299 -39.50 6.51 25.12
C ASN A 299 -38.14 7.09 24.65
N PRO A 300 -37.76 6.91 23.37
CA PRO A 300 -36.49 7.42 22.85
C PRO A 300 -36.34 8.94 23.02
N THR A 301 -35.13 9.39 23.37
CA THR A 301 -34.84 10.79 23.67
C THR A 301 -34.87 11.67 22.41
N PRO A 302 -35.71 12.72 22.33
CA PRO A 302 -35.69 13.67 21.21
C PRO A 302 -34.46 14.60 21.29
N PRO A 303 -33.86 15.02 20.16
CA PRO A 303 -32.68 15.89 20.17
C PRO A 303 -32.89 17.22 20.92
N ALA A 304 -32.13 17.43 22.00
CA ALA A 304 -32.12 18.62 22.85
C ALA A 304 -30.69 19.06 23.21
N ALA A 305 -30.49 20.29 23.68
CA ALA A 305 -29.18 20.93 23.64
C ALA A 305 -28.47 21.09 25.01
N GLY A 306 -27.30 20.44 25.14
CA GLY A 306 -26.08 21.03 25.74
C GLY A 306 -25.81 20.84 27.25
N GLY A 307 -24.63 20.30 27.59
CA GLY A 307 -24.03 20.36 28.94
C GLY A 307 -23.06 19.20 29.26
N LYS A 308 -21.90 19.47 29.88
CA LYS A 308 -20.90 18.44 30.27
C LYS A 308 -20.19 18.74 31.59
N SER A 309 -19.66 17.69 32.23
CA SER A 309 -18.69 17.74 33.34
C SER A 309 -17.90 16.40 33.44
N THR A 310 -16.60 16.42 33.85
CA THR A 310 -15.53 15.49 33.35
C THR A 310 -14.25 15.24 34.26
N THR A 311 -14.16 14.42 35.34
CA THR A 311 -12.91 14.31 36.20
C THR A 311 -11.66 13.56 35.62
N THR A 312 -10.67 13.24 36.48
CA THR A 312 -9.21 13.11 36.22
C THR A 312 -8.56 11.93 36.97
N VAL A 313 -7.67 11.16 36.32
CA VAL A 313 -6.75 10.15 36.91
C VAL A 313 -5.38 10.19 36.16
N GLU A 314 -4.32 9.61 36.74
CA GLU A 314 -2.90 9.72 36.31
C GLU A 314 -2.45 8.78 35.16
N GLU A 315 -1.15 8.79 34.81
CA GLU A 315 -0.59 8.30 33.53
C GLU A 315 0.46 7.16 33.65
N VAL A 316 0.50 6.25 32.68
CA VAL A 316 1.38 5.06 32.66
C VAL A 316 2.10 4.86 31.31
N LYS A 317 3.38 4.46 31.35
CA LYS A 317 4.22 4.12 30.18
C LYS A 317 4.10 2.63 29.82
N ILE A 318 4.11 2.28 28.53
CA ILE A 318 3.82 0.90 28.05
C ILE A 318 4.84 0.44 27.00
N GLU A 319 5.46 -0.71 27.25
CA GLU A 319 6.45 -1.40 26.41
C GLU A 319 5.77 -2.34 25.38
N ALA A 320 6.35 -2.57 24.19
CA ALA A 320 5.79 -3.49 23.19
C ALA A 320 6.78 -4.00 22.10
N LEU A 321 6.50 -5.20 21.57
CA LEU A 321 6.93 -5.64 20.23
C LEU A 321 5.81 -5.29 19.22
N LEU A 322 6.18 -4.90 17.98
CA LEU A 322 5.25 -4.30 17.00
C LEU A 322 5.14 -5.05 15.66
N ASP A 323 6.25 -5.48 15.08
CA ASP A 323 6.32 -6.27 13.83
C ASP A 323 7.60 -7.12 13.85
N ALA A 324 7.66 -8.19 13.05
CA ALA A 324 8.92 -8.85 12.72
C ALA A 324 8.94 -9.33 11.27
N TYR A 325 10.07 -9.14 10.59
CA TYR A 325 10.19 -9.33 9.15
C TYR A 325 11.61 -9.63 8.67
N PHE A 326 11.71 -10.16 7.44
CA PHE A 326 12.97 -10.28 6.71
C PHE A 326 13.23 -9.00 5.89
N ALA A 327 14.48 -8.58 5.79
CA ALA A 327 14.89 -7.36 5.10
C ALA A 327 16.25 -7.50 4.38
N LYS A 328 16.56 -6.56 3.50
CA LYS A 328 17.92 -6.30 2.97
C LYS A 328 18.30 -4.85 3.21
N GLU A 329 19.60 -4.56 3.32
CA GLU A 329 20.09 -3.18 3.36
C GLU A 329 20.27 -2.65 1.94
N GLU A 330 19.50 -1.61 1.60
CA GLU A 330 19.69 -0.81 0.40
C GLU A 330 20.24 0.57 0.79
N PHE A 331 21.21 1.08 0.03
CA PHE A 331 21.79 2.40 0.28
C PHE A 331 20.92 3.46 -0.41
N LYS A 332 19.90 3.92 0.32
CA LYS A 332 18.82 4.82 -0.15
C LYS A 332 18.68 6.10 0.66
N LYS A 333 19.07 6.09 1.94
CA LYS A 333 18.85 7.22 2.85
C LYS A 333 19.84 8.34 2.53
N GLU A 334 19.36 9.46 1.98
CA GLU A 334 20.19 10.66 1.78
C GLU A 334 20.76 11.14 3.13
N THR A 335 22.07 11.38 3.23
CA THR A 335 22.77 11.82 4.46
C THR A 335 23.51 13.14 4.29
N SER A 336 23.88 13.78 5.40
CA SER A 336 24.72 14.98 5.39
C SER A 336 26.22 14.70 5.24
N GLU A 337 26.67 13.43 5.22
CA GLU A 337 28.09 13.08 5.20
C GLU A 337 28.68 13.24 3.79
N ALA A 338 29.70 14.08 3.64
CA ALA A 338 30.34 14.34 2.35
C ALA A 338 31.13 13.11 1.82
N ALA A 339 31.11 12.92 0.50
CA ALA A 339 31.70 11.79 -0.22
C ALA A 339 32.67 12.21 -1.33
N GLY A 340 33.20 13.45 -1.26
CA GLY A 340 34.08 14.07 -2.24
C GLY A 340 33.39 15.15 -3.08
N GLN A 341 34.14 15.73 -4.03
CA GLN A 341 33.61 16.64 -5.06
C GLN A 341 33.35 15.87 -6.35
N HIS A 342 32.30 16.23 -7.09
CA HIS A 342 32.05 15.78 -8.45
C HIS A 342 32.10 16.97 -9.41
N LYS A 343 32.81 16.80 -10.53
CA LYS A 343 32.92 17.78 -11.61
C LYS A 343 32.02 17.37 -12.77
N TYR A 344 30.93 18.11 -12.98
CA TYR A 344 30.02 17.90 -14.11
C TYR A 344 30.41 18.80 -15.28
N THR A 345 30.70 18.20 -16.44
CA THR A 345 31.07 18.91 -17.68
C THR A 345 29.87 18.99 -18.62
N PHE A 346 29.56 20.20 -19.12
CA PHE A 346 28.47 20.43 -20.07
C PHE A 346 28.80 19.86 -21.46
N GLN A 347 27.94 18.98 -21.95
CA GLN A 347 28.13 18.28 -23.23
C GLN A 347 27.62 19.06 -24.45
N SER A 348 26.90 20.16 -24.21
CA SER A 348 26.30 21.04 -25.21
C SER A 348 26.30 22.49 -24.72
N ASN A 349 26.09 23.45 -25.62
CA ASN A 349 25.81 24.84 -25.23
C ASN A 349 24.40 24.90 -24.61
N ASN A 350 24.30 25.47 -23.42
CA ASN A 350 23.06 25.65 -22.66
C ASN A 350 22.89 27.15 -22.37
N ASN A 351 21.88 27.77 -22.96
CA ASN A 351 21.59 29.20 -22.83
C ASN A 351 20.27 29.40 -22.05
N ASN A 352 20.12 30.55 -21.39
CA ASN A 352 18.94 30.94 -20.61
C ASN A 352 18.53 29.86 -19.58
N ILE A 353 19.48 29.48 -18.73
CA ILE A 353 19.37 28.34 -17.82
C ILE A 353 18.34 28.58 -16.72
N ASP A 354 17.25 27.83 -16.80
CA ASP A 354 16.37 27.52 -15.68
C ASP A 354 17.15 26.64 -14.68
N LYS A 355 17.55 27.22 -13.54
CA LYS A 355 18.42 26.55 -12.56
C LYS A 355 17.76 25.35 -11.92
N ASP A 356 16.45 25.37 -11.68
CA ASP A 356 15.75 24.25 -11.04
C ASP A 356 15.63 23.06 -12.02
N LYS A 357 15.24 23.30 -13.27
CA LYS A 357 15.19 22.25 -14.30
C LYS A 357 16.58 21.68 -14.60
N VAL A 358 17.60 22.52 -14.79
CA VAL A 358 18.96 22.07 -15.12
C VAL A 358 19.62 21.37 -13.92
N ALA A 359 19.43 21.84 -12.68
CA ALA A 359 19.89 21.12 -11.50
C ALA A 359 19.22 19.74 -11.37
N GLY A 360 17.92 19.62 -11.67
CA GLY A 360 17.21 18.34 -11.69
C GLY A 360 17.78 17.35 -12.71
N ILE A 361 18.04 17.81 -13.94
CA ILE A 361 18.66 17.00 -15.00
C ILE A 361 20.08 16.56 -14.60
N ILE A 362 20.87 17.44 -13.98
CA ILE A 362 22.21 17.13 -13.50
C ILE A 362 22.14 16.11 -12.34
N LYS A 363 21.28 16.32 -11.33
CA LYS A 363 21.10 15.38 -10.20
C LYS A 363 20.75 13.99 -10.71
N GLY A 364 19.77 13.87 -11.60
CA GLY A 364 19.34 12.59 -12.18
C GLY A 364 20.45 11.86 -12.95
N ARG A 365 21.28 12.59 -13.72
CA ARG A 365 22.44 12.01 -14.42
C ARG A 365 23.54 11.56 -13.46
N VAL A 366 23.82 12.36 -12.44
CA VAL A 366 24.94 12.15 -11.51
C VAL A 366 24.61 11.06 -10.50
N ASP A 367 23.42 11.09 -9.89
CA ASP A 367 22.93 10.01 -9.02
C ASP A 367 22.96 8.66 -9.76
N ALA A 368 22.55 8.61 -11.03
CA ALA A 368 22.61 7.39 -11.84
C ALA A 368 24.04 6.87 -12.09
N GLN A 369 25.06 7.73 -11.98
CA GLN A 369 26.48 7.34 -12.07
C GLN A 369 27.06 6.93 -10.71
N VAL A 370 26.74 7.65 -9.63
CA VAL A 370 27.45 7.52 -8.33
C VAL A 370 26.71 6.66 -7.30
N LYS A 371 25.48 6.21 -7.58
CA LYS A 371 24.69 5.36 -6.68
C LYS A 371 25.29 3.97 -6.46
N SER A 372 26.08 3.43 -7.41
CA SER A 372 26.89 2.21 -7.21
C SER A 372 27.84 2.34 -6.03
N ASP A 373 28.45 3.51 -5.90
CA ASP A 373 29.44 3.86 -4.87
C ASP A 373 28.78 4.21 -3.53
N LYS A 374 27.44 4.06 -3.44
CA LYS A 374 26.62 4.50 -2.31
C LYS A 374 26.72 6.01 -2.08
N LYS A 375 26.67 6.78 -3.18
CA LYS A 375 26.68 8.26 -3.15
C LYS A 375 25.46 8.84 -3.85
N TYR A 376 25.22 10.12 -3.62
CA TYR A 376 24.24 10.94 -4.33
C TYR A 376 24.70 12.42 -4.37
N ALA A 377 24.09 13.22 -5.23
CA ALA A 377 24.24 14.68 -5.25
C ALA A 377 22.97 15.36 -4.71
N LYS A 378 23.12 16.44 -3.94
CA LYS A 378 21.98 17.27 -3.51
C LYS A 378 21.60 18.26 -4.60
N LEU A 379 20.29 18.52 -4.73
CA LEU A 379 19.78 19.43 -5.74
C LEU A 379 20.28 20.87 -5.53
N ASP A 380 20.30 21.35 -4.28
CA ASP A 380 20.63 22.75 -4.00
C ASP A 380 22.13 23.06 -4.09
N ASP A 381 23.01 22.10 -3.81
CA ASP A 381 24.46 22.25 -4.08
C ASP A 381 24.75 22.33 -5.59
N ILE A 382 23.98 21.62 -6.42
CA ILE A 382 24.03 21.77 -7.89
C ILE A 382 23.51 23.16 -8.30
N LYS A 383 22.40 23.63 -7.73
CA LYS A 383 21.88 25.00 -8.00
C LYS A 383 22.87 26.10 -7.60
N ALA A 384 23.59 25.91 -6.48
CA ALA A 384 24.63 26.83 -6.03
C ALA A 384 25.84 26.84 -6.98
N ALA A 385 26.23 25.67 -7.50
CA ALA A 385 27.30 25.53 -8.47
C ALA A 385 26.93 26.07 -9.88
N LEU A 386 25.63 26.14 -10.22
CA LEU A 386 25.12 26.83 -11.40
C LEU A 386 25.17 28.36 -11.21
N THR A 387 26.35 28.96 -11.20
CA THR A 387 26.56 30.41 -11.10
C THR A 387 25.99 31.18 -12.30
N ASN A 388 26.19 30.66 -13.51
CA ASN A 388 25.99 31.40 -14.77
C ASN A 388 24.57 31.23 -15.34
N THR A 389 24.14 32.20 -16.18
CA THR A 389 22.90 32.12 -16.97
C THR A 389 23.04 31.29 -18.25
N SER A 390 24.26 30.96 -18.65
CA SER A 390 24.61 30.04 -19.73
C SER A 390 25.91 29.29 -19.44
N TYR A 391 26.05 28.10 -20.01
CA TYR A 391 27.29 27.30 -20.01
C TYR A 391 27.55 26.74 -21.42
N LYS A 392 28.78 26.84 -21.90
CA LYS A 392 29.21 26.31 -23.20
C LYS A 392 29.60 24.83 -23.10
N LYS A 393 29.61 24.14 -24.25
CA LYS A 393 30.17 22.78 -24.34
C LYS A 393 31.63 22.78 -23.86
N GLY A 394 31.96 21.90 -22.92
CA GLY A 394 33.28 21.78 -22.30
C GLY A 394 33.48 22.59 -21.02
N GLU A 395 32.62 23.58 -20.72
CA GLU A 395 32.62 24.22 -19.41
C GLU A 395 32.14 23.25 -18.32
N SER A 396 32.46 23.52 -17.06
CA SER A 396 32.18 22.60 -15.96
C SER A 396 31.78 23.32 -14.68
N ILE A 397 30.97 22.65 -13.87
CA ILE A 397 30.68 23.02 -12.48
C ILE A 397 31.17 21.91 -11.54
N SER A 398 31.47 22.27 -10.29
CA SER A 398 31.84 21.32 -9.24
C SER A 398 30.90 21.46 -8.05
N PHE A 399 30.46 20.34 -7.48
CA PHE A 399 29.61 20.31 -6.29
C PHE A 399 29.89 19.06 -5.44
N THR A 400 29.47 19.13 -4.18
CA THR A 400 29.68 18.07 -3.19
C THR A 400 28.79 16.85 -3.47
N LEU A 401 29.39 15.65 -3.47
CA LEU A 401 28.65 14.40 -3.32
C LEU A 401 28.50 14.08 -1.84
N TYR A 402 27.44 13.32 -1.52
CA TYR A 402 27.12 12.86 -0.18
C TYR A 402 26.93 11.35 -0.16
N LYS A 403 27.16 10.71 0.99
CA LYS A 403 26.94 9.27 1.13
C LYS A 403 25.44 8.97 1.24
N LEU A 404 25.01 7.88 0.60
CA LEU A 404 23.75 7.22 0.88
C LEU A 404 23.96 6.28 2.07
N GLY A 405 23.13 6.41 3.10
CA GLY A 405 23.10 5.55 4.26
C GLY A 405 22.26 4.28 4.01
N PRO A 406 22.51 3.20 4.77
CA PRO A 406 21.72 1.98 4.67
C PRO A 406 20.30 2.18 5.20
N GLU A 407 19.35 1.56 4.51
CA GLU A 407 17.93 1.48 4.86
C GLU A 407 17.47 0.03 4.75
N LEU A 408 16.67 -0.45 5.70
CA LEU A 408 16.20 -1.84 5.76
C LEU A 408 14.90 -1.99 4.97
N VAL A 409 15.03 -2.44 3.72
CA VAL A 409 13.89 -2.73 2.83
C VAL A 409 13.35 -4.11 3.15
N LYS A 410 12.07 -4.19 3.54
CA LYS A 410 11.35 -5.45 3.83
C LYS A 410 11.25 -6.28 2.54
N ILE A 411 11.54 -7.58 2.65
CA ILE A 411 11.47 -8.55 1.53
C ILE A 411 10.54 -9.72 1.90
N ASN A 412 9.91 -10.32 0.88
CA ASN A 412 8.99 -11.45 1.06
C ASN A 412 9.54 -12.79 0.54
N ASN A 413 10.68 -12.81 -0.16
CA ASN A 413 11.35 -14.05 -0.55
C ASN A 413 12.87 -13.88 -0.72
N ALA A 414 13.58 -15.00 -0.60
CA ALA A 414 15.00 -15.12 -0.96
C ALA A 414 15.34 -16.57 -1.35
N PRO A 415 16.35 -16.79 -2.22
CA PRO A 415 16.90 -18.12 -2.43
C PRO A 415 17.69 -18.60 -1.19
N LEU A 416 17.96 -19.90 -1.11
CA LEU A 416 18.88 -20.43 -0.10
C LEU A 416 20.28 -19.84 -0.27
N GLU A 417 20.99 -19.72 0.85
CA GLU A 417 22.33 -19.13 1.01
C GLU A 417 22.45 -17.61 0.83
N GLU A 418 21.34 -16.92 0.51
CA GLU A 418 21.30 -15.46 0.46
C GLU A 418 21.52 -14.83 1.85
N GLU A 419 22.27 -13.73 1.91
CA GLU A 419 22.36 -12.91 3.12
C GLU A 419 21.12 -12.01 3.27
N VAL A 420 20.46 -12.09 4.43
CA VAL A 420 19.27 -11.28 4.77
C VAL A 420 19.34 -10.82 6.23
N PHE A 421 18.60 -9.77 6.56
CA PHE A 421 18.37 -9.37 7.95
C PHE A 421 17.04 -9.95 8.45
N VAL A 422 17.01 -10.40 9.69
CA VAL A 422 15.77 -10.59 10.46
C VAL A 422 15.65 -9.40 11.39
N VAL A 423 14.50 -8.72 11.36
CA VAL A 423 14.24 -7.47 12.08
C VAL A 423 13.01 -7.64 12.96
N ALA A 424 13.07 -7.18 14.20
CA ALA A 424 11.91 -7.00 15.07
C ALA A 424 11.77 -5.51 15.40
N LYS A 425 10.57 -4.95 15.21
CA LYS A 425 10.23 -3.56 15.55
C LYS A 425 9.67 -3.50 16.97
N THR A 426 10.07 -2.49 17.74
CA THR A 426 9.77 -2.38 19.18
C THR A 426 9.27 -0.98 19.54
N ALA A 427 8.73 -0.83 20.76
CA ALA A 427 8.43 0.45 21.39
C ALA A 427 8.80 0.40 22.87
N PHE A 428 9.54 1.41 23.34
CA PHE A 428 10.02 1.56 24.73
C PHE A 428 10.83 0.37 25.29
N LEU A 429 11.33 -0.51 24.41
CA LEU A 429 12.20 -1.65 24.75
C LEU A 429 13.68 -1.40 24.37
N ASP A 430 14.07 -0.16 24.07
CA ASP A 430 15.47 0.14 23.73
C ASP A 430 16.42 -0.22 24.89
N GLY A 431 17.55 -0.85 24.55
CA GLY A 431 18.46 -1.47 25.52
C GLY A 431 18.04 -2.85 26.01
N LYS A 432 16.91 -3.41 25.57
CA LYS A 432 16.50 -4.80 25.87
C LYS A 432 16.91 -5.76 24.76
N GLU A 433 17.25 -6.99 25.14
CA GLU A 433 17.50 -8.07 24.18
C GLU A 433 16.19 -8.62 23.63
N VAL A 434 16.07 -8.72 22.31
CA VAL A 434 15.00 -9.41 21.60
C VAL A 434 15.57 -10.71 21.02
N THR A 435 14.96 -11.85 21.36
CA THR A 435 15.22 -13.14 20.71
C THR A 435 14.20 -13.35 19.60
N ILE A 436 14.65 -13.73 18.40
CA ILE A 436 13.82 -14.05 17.26
C ILE A 436 14.02 -15.52 16.86
N LYS A 437 12.94 -16.19 16.44
CA LYS A 437 12.92 -17.57 15.96
C LYS A 437 12.28 -17.61 14.59
N ILE A 438 12.91 -18.33 13.66
CA ILE A 438 12.36 -18.63 12.34
C ILE A 438 11.64 -19.98 12.42
N LYS A 439 10.46 -20.07 11.80
CA LYS A 439 9.57 -21.23 11.82
C LYS A 439 9.07 -21.54 10.43
N GLU A 440 8.90 -22.81 10.08
CA GLU A 440 8.18 -23.21 8.85
C GLU A 440 6.66 -23.26 9.09
N LYS A 441 5.85 -22.96 8.05
CA LYS A 441 4.38 -23.14 8.07
C LYS A 441 4.02 -24.61 7.99
N ASP A 442 4.60 -25.28 7.00
CA ASP A 442 4.40 -26.68 6.68
C ASP A 442 5.68 -27.45 7.01
N ALA A 443 5.56 -28.68 7.52
CA ALA A 443 6.68 -29.46 8.04
C ALA A 443 7.56 -30.07 6.92
N VAL A 444 8.33 -29.22 6.23
CA VAL A 444 9.07 -29.55 5.00
C VAL A 444 10.54 -29.81 5.31
N LEU A 445 11.26 -28.83 5.86
CA LEU A 445 12.70 -28.87 6.02
C LEU A 445 13.13 -29.63 7.26
N VAL A 446 12.49 -29.38 8.41
CA VAL A 446 12.98 -29.83 9.73
C VAL A 446 11.96 -30.61 10.54
N GLY A 447 10.72 -30.15 10.60
CA GLY A 447 9.67 -30.73 11.44
C GLY A 447 8.70 -29.67 11.96
N LYS A 448 7.43 -30.06 12.11
CA LYS A 448 6.35 -29.16 12.49
C LYS A 448 6.68 -28.41 13.78
N ASP A 449 6.49 -27.09 13.76
CA ASP A 449 6.71 -26.18 14.89
C ASP A 449 8.16 -26.13 15.42
N ALA A 450 9.15 -26.72 14.75
CA ALA A 450 10.57 -26.61 15.11
C ALA A 450 11.16 -25.20 14.83
N ASP A 451 12.21 -24.81 15.55
CA ASP A 451 12.99 -23.61 15.22
C ASP A 451 13.95 -23.94 14.05
N LEU A 452 13.92 -23.15 12.98
CA LEU A 452 14.74 -23.39 11.79
C LEU A 452 16.22 -23.08 12.09
N PRO A 453 17.16 -24.05 11.96
CA PRO A 453 18.55 -23.91 12.42
C PRO A 453 19.42 -23.19 11.38
N VAL A 454 19.19 -21.89 11.22
CA VAL A 454 19.91 -21.03 10.25
C VAL A 454 21.35 -20.75 10.70
N LEU A 455 22.31 -20.82 9.77
CA LEU A 455 23.75 -20.59 9.99
C LEU A 455 24.15 -19.11 9.79
N GLU A 456 25.32 -18.73 10.32
CA GLU A 456 25.97 -17.43 10.12
C GLU A 456 25.13 -16.23 10.56
N ALA A 457 24.41 -16.36 11.68
CA ALA A 457 24.04 -15.20 12.47
C ALA A 457 25.32 -14.59 13.06
N LYS A 458 25.65 -13.35 12.67
CA LYS A 458 26.90 -12.69 13.09
C LYS A 458 26.64 -11.33 13.73
N GLU A 459 27.09 -11.17 14.98
CA GLU A 459 27.11 -9.89 15.68
C GLU A 459 28.57 -9.50 15.96
N ASN A 460 28.99 -8.33 15.49
CA ASN A 460 30.36 -7.82 15.57
C ASN A 460 31.46 -8.77 15.06
N GLY A 461 31.11 -9.71 14.16
CA GLY A 461 32.01 -10.70 13.57
C GLY A 461 31.97 -12.09 14.23
N ASN A 462 31.43 -12.20 15.44
CA ASN A 462 31.29 -13.47 16.16
C ASN A 462 30.01 -14.21 15.74
N GLU A 463 30.06 -15.54 15.66
CA GLU A 463 28.89 -16.38 15.40
C GLU A 463 28.02 -16.51 16.66
N ILE A 464 26.70 -16.26 16.53
CA ILE A 464 25.74 -16.35 17.64
C ILE A 464 24.82 -17.56 17.50
N THR A 465 24.57 -18.25 18.61
CA THR A 465 23.85 -19.55 18.66
C THR A 465 22.32 -19.43 18.58
N ALA A 466 21.78 -18.22 18.73
CA ALA A 466 20.37 -17.88 18.58
C ALA A 466 20.26 -16.47 17.99
N LEU A 467 19.15 -16.15 17.30
CA LEU A 467 18.96 -14.83 16.67
C LEU A 467 18.56 -13.78 17.72
N LYS A 468 19.53 -13.35 18.52
CA LYS A 468 19.41 -12.30 19.53
C LYS A 468 19.95 -10.98 18.97
N ALA A 469 19.29 -9.88 19.31
CA ALA A 469 19.81 -8.53 19.10
C ALA A 469 19.27 -7.58 20.16
N THR A 470 20.06 -6.58 20.53
CA THR A 470 19.59 -5.49 21.40
C THR A 470 18.73 -4.52 20.61
N ALA A 471 17.57 -4.15 21.13
CA ALA A 471 16.73 -3.13 20.51
C ALA A 471 17.34 -1.73 20.69
N GLN A 472 17.39 -0.96 19.61
CA GLN A 472 17.90 0.42 19.56
C GLN A 472 17.08 1.22 18.54
N ASN A 473 16.64 2.42 18.92
CA ASN A 473 15.80 3.30 18.09
C ASN A 473 14.52 2.60 17.60
N GLY A 474 13.92 1.74 18.43
CA GLY A 474 12.70 1.00 18.08
C GLY A 474 12.89 -0.20 17.14
N ILE A 475 14.12 -0.68 16.90
CA ILE A 475 14.39 -1.91 16.14
C ILE A 475 15.48 -2.78 16.80
N ALA A 476 15.31 -4.10 16.75
CA ALA A 476 16.37 -5.08 16.94
C ALA A 476 16.60 -5.81 15.60
N LYS A 477 17.85 -6.02 15.17
CA LYS A 477 18.15 -6.67 13.88
C LYS A 477 19.33 -7.65 13.98
N VAL A 478 19.20 -8.79 13.30
CA VAL A 478 20.25 -9.81 13.15
C VAL A 478 20.51 -10.04 11.67
N LYS A 479 21.77 -10.02 11.23
CA LYS A 479 22.13 -10.45 9.87
C LYS A 479 22.37 -11.96 9.88
N ILE A 480 21.76 -12.67 8.94
CA ILE A 480 21.82 -14.14 8.78
C ILE A 480 22.15 -14.51 7.33
N LYS A 481 22.46 -15.78 7.10
CA LYS A 481 22.58 -16.39 5.77
C LYS A 481 21.60 -17.55 5.66
N LEU A 482 20.65 -17.49 4.72
CA LEU A 482 19.46 -18.35 4.73
C LEU A 482 19.76 -19.80 4.30
N ARG A 483 20.39 -20.57 5.18
CA ARG A 483 20.82 -21.97 4.95
C ARG A 483 20.97 -22.73 6.28
N PRO A 484 20.94 -24.07 6.29
CA PRO A 484 21.21 -24.84 7.49
C PRO A 484 22.70 -24.86 7.82
N LYS A 485 23.01 -25.46 8.97
CA LYS A 485 24.38 -25.56 9.48
C LYS A 485 25.26 -26.46 8.60
N SER A 486 24.88 -27.70 8.35
CA SER A 486 25.69 -28.63 7.55
C SER A 486 25.53 -28.39 6.03
N PRO A 487 26.58 -28.56 5.21
CA PRO A 487 26.49 -28.64 3.75
C PRO A 487 25.60 -29.80 3.24
N GLU A 488 25.55 -30.90 3.98
CA GLU A 488 24.73 -32.08 3.72
C GLU A 488 23.24 -31.81 4.01
N ASP A 489 22.94 -31.11 5.10
CA ASP A 489 21.61 -30.56 5.37
C ASP A 489 21.19 -29.61 4.23
N LEU A 490 22.09 -28.75 3.78
CA LEU A 490 21.82 -27.80 2.69
C LEU A 490 21.53 -28.51 1.37
N LYS A 491 22.26 -29.59 1.06
CA LYS A 491 21.97 -30.47 -0.08
C LYS A 491 20.59 -31.10 0.05
N THR A 492 20.23 -31.53 1.26
CA THR A 492 18.93 -32.13 1.58
C THR A 492 17.79 -31.10 1.44
N TRP A 493 17.96 -29.88 1.96
CA TRP A 493 17.01 -28.77 1.81
C TRP A 493 16.83 -28.39 0.33
N LYS A 494 17.93 -28.29 -0.43
CA LYS A 494 17.91 -28.02 -1.88
C LYS A 494 17.20 -29.11 -2.70
N GLU A 495 17.16 -30.35 -2.25
CA GLU A 495 16.37 -31.41 -2.91
C GLU A 495 14.90 -31.38 -2.47
N LYS A 496 14.61 -31.22 -1.17
CA LYS A 496 13.24 -31.05 -0.64
C LYS A 496 12.49 -29.91 -1.34
N LEU A 497 13.15 -28.77 -1.53
CA LEU A 497 12.58 -27.59 -2.21
C LEU A 497 12.30 -27.77 -3.70
N LYS A 498 12.81 -28.82 -4.35
CA LYS A 498 12.38 -29.16 -5.73
C LYS A 498 10.99 -29.79 -5.75
N GLY A 499 10.49 -30.27 -4.61
CA GLY A 499 9.18 -30.90 -4.44
C GLY A 499 9.25 -32.21 -3.65
N ILE A 500 8.31 -32.40 -2.72
CA ILE A 500 8.15 -33.66 -1.97
C ILE A 500 7.31 -34.65 -2.79
N LYS A 501 7.64 -35.94 -2.69
CA LYS A 501 6.85 -37.04 -3.25
C LYS A 501 5.45 -37.07 -2.64
N ASP A 502 4.43 -36.90 -3.47
CA ASP A 502 3.01 -36.83 -3.10
C ASP A 502 2.23 -37.87 -3.93
N GLY A 503 2.54 -39.14 -3.64
CA GLY A 503 1.96 -40.33 -4.28
C GLY A 503 2.73 -40.81 -5.52
N THR A 504 2.03 -41.60 -6.33
CA THR A 504 2.47 -42.15 -7.61
C THR A 504 1.35 -42.01 -8.64
N HIS A 505 1.68 -42.03 -9.94
CA HIS A 505 0.71 -42.01 -11.03
C HIS A 505 1.04 -43.08 -12.06
N THR A 506 0.00 -43.75 -12.58
CA THR A 506 0.10 -44.74 -13.67
C THR A 506 -0.37 -44.13 -14.99
N TYR A 507 0.58 -43.73 -15.82
CA TYR A 507 0.32 -43.15 -17.13
C TYR A 507 0.06 -44.26 -18.16
N SER A 508 -1.02 -44.12 -18.93
CA SER A 508 -1.36 -45.02 -20.03
C SER A 508 -1.05 -44.38 -21.39
N PHE A 509 -0.39 -45.11 -22.28
CA PHE A 509 -0.04 -44.62 -23.61
C PHE A 509 -1.26 -44.58 -24.55
N GLY A 510 -1.55 -43.41 -25.12
CA GLY A 510 -2.77 -43.19 -25.93
C GLY A 510 -2.67 -43.53 -27.43
N LYS A 511 -1.48 -43.91 -27.92
CA LYS A 511 -1.18 -44.23 -29.33
C LYS A 511 -0.04 -45.24 -29.39
N ASP A 512 0.09 -45.94 -30.51
CA ASP A 512 1.14 -46.92 -30.77
C ASP A 512 2.48 -46.29 -31.18
N GLY A 513 3.59 -47.05 -31.07
CA GLY A 513 4.88 -46.66 -31.65
C GLY A 513 5.69 -45.59 -30.89
N ASN A 514 5.51 -45.44 -29.58
CA ASN A 514 6.30 -44.50 -28.76
C ASN A 514 7.71 -45.07 -28.54
N ASN A 515 8.61 -44.80 -29.49
CA ASN A 515 9.99 -45.28 -29.46
C ASN A 515 10.80 -44.62 -28.33
N THR A 516 11.49 -45.44 -27.54
CA THR A 516 12.33 -45.11 -26.38
C THR A 516 13.70 -45.82 -26.41
N ALA A 517 14.09 -46.39 -27.56
CA ALA A 517 15.29 -47.23 -27.69
C ALA A 517 16.63 -46.48 -27.52
N THR A 518 16.70 -45.17 -27.81
CA THR A 518 17.88 -44.34 -27.51
C THR A 518 17.65 -43.40 -26.33
N PRO A 519 18.69 -42.98 -25.59
CA PRO A 519 18.56 -42.02 -24.49
C PRO A 519 17.84 -40.72 -24.90
N GLN A 520 18.09 -40.22 -26.11
CA GLN A 520 17.47 -39.01 -26.64
C GLN A 520 15.98 -39.19 -26.93
N GLN A 521 15.57 -40.36 -27.46
CA GLN A 521 14.17 -40.71 -27.68
C GLN A 521 13.44 -40.89 -26.34
N LYS A 522 14.06 -41.65 -25.43
CA LYS A 522 13.58 -41.91 -24.08
C LYS A 522 13.33 -40.63 -23.28
N LYS A 523 14.30 -39.70 -23.26
CA LYS A 523 14.15 -38.37 -22.67
C LYS A 523 13.01 -37.58 -23.30
N LYS A 524 12.91 -37.54 -24.64
CA LYS A 524 11.82 -36.84 -25.34
C LYS A 524 10.43 -37.38 -24.97
N ILE A 525 10.28 -38.70 -24.80
CA ILE A 525 9.03 -39.30 -24.32
C ILE A 525 8.77 -38.94 -22.85
N ALA A 526 9.79 -38.99 -21.99
CA ALA A 526 9.67 -38.59 -20.59
C ALA A 526 9.28 -37.10 -20.43
N GLU A 527 9.85 -36.19 -21.22
CA GLU A 527 9.48 -34.77 -21.29
C GLU A 527 8.01 -34.57 -21.72
N ILE A 528 7.54 -35.33 -22.72
CA ILE A 528 6.13 -35.28 -23.16
C ILE A 528 5.20 -35.73 -22.03
N ILE A 529 5.55 -36.80 -21.31
CA ILE A 529 4.75 -37.32 -20.20
C ILE A 529 4.78 -36.32 -19.03
N ALA A 530 5.94 -35.82 -18.61
CA ALA A 530 6.05 -34.81 -17.55
C ALA A 530 5.22 -33.55 -17.82
N ASN A 531 5.22 -33.04 -19.07
CA ASN A 531 4.42 -31.88 -19.46
C ASN A 531 2.90 -32.21 -19.54
N LYS A 532 2.50 -33.46 -19.78
CA LYS A 532 1.09 -33.88 -19.64
C LYS A 532 0.68 -33.91 -18.17
N ILE A 533 1.45 -34.58 -17.31
CA ILE A 533 1.17 -34.71 -15.88
C ILE A 533 1.08 -33.33 -15.20
N LYS A 534 1.97 -32.39 -15.54
CA LYS A 534 1.89 -31.02 -15.01
C LYS A 534 0.66 -30.23 -15.49
N LYS A 535 0.02 -30.60 -16.61
CA LYS A 535 -1.27 -30.05 -17.04
C LYS A 535 -2.45 -30.74 -16.36
N GLU A 536 -2.39 -32.06 -16.26
CA GLU A 536 -3.42 -32.91 -15.63
C GLU A 536 -3.59 -32.61 -14.13
N PHE A 537 -2.47 -32.42 -13.41
CA PHE A 537 -2.47 -32.15 -11.97
C PHE A 537 -2.17 -30.67 -11.62
N ALA A 538 -2.50 -29.75 -12.52
CA ALA A 538 -2.22 -28.32 -12.36
C ALA A 538 -2.91 -27.72 -11.12
N GLU A 539 -4.17 -28.08 -10.87
CA GLU A 539 -4.96 -27.59 -9.73
C GLU A 539 -4.39 -28.07 -8.38
N GLN A 540 -3.95 -29.33 -8.34
CA GLN A 540 -3.34 -29.97 -7.16
C GLN A 540 -1.86 -29.58 -6.99
N LYS A 541 -1.31 -28.79 -7.93
CA LYS A 541 0.10 -28.40 -8.03
C LYS A 541 1.07 -29.59 -8.01
N LYS A 542 0.72 -30.68 -8.70
CA LYS A 542 1.62 -31.84 -8.84
C LYS A 542 2.30 -31.87 -10.21
N PHE A 543 3.45 -32.52 -10.25
CA PHE A 543 4.27 -32.76 -11.43
C PHE A 543 4.98 -34.12 -11.29
N ALA A 544 5.66 -34.56 -12.35
CA ALA A 544 6.57 -35.69 -12.30
C ALA A 544 7.97 -35.24 -12.74
N LYS A 545 9.02 -35.78 -12.12
CA LYS A 545 10.41 -35.55 -12.52
C LYS A 545 10.71 -36.36 -13.79
N ILE A 546 11.40 -35.76 -14.76
CA ILE A 546 11.70 -36.39 -16.06
C ILE A 546 12.58 -37.64 -15.83
N GLU A 547 13.53 -37.52 -14.91
CA GLU A 547 14.49 -38.55 -14.53
C GLU A 547 13.81 -39.79 -13.91
N ASP A 548 12.67 -39.62 -13.23
CA ASP A 548 11.92 -40.72 -12.64
C ASP A 548 10.99 -41.40 -13.66
N ILE A 549 10.46 -40.66 -14.63
CA ILE A 549 9.80 -41.24 -15.80
C ILE A 549 10.82 -42.01 -16.66
N GLU A 550 12.02 -41.46 -16.88
CA GLU A 550 13.11 -42.17 -17.59
C GLU A 550 13.49 -43.48 -16.90
N LYS A 551 13.55 -43.56 -15.56
CA LYS A 551 13.85 -44.82 -14.86
C LYS A 551 12.84 -45.94 -15.19
N VAL A 552 11.57 -45.60 -15.38
CA VAL A 552 10.49 -46.60 -15.61
C VAL A 552 10.18 -46.85 -17.09
N LEU A 553 10.70 -46.04 -18.01
CA LEU A 553 10.73 -46.32 -19.45
C LEU A 553 11.79 -47.39 -19.78
N THR A 554 11.48 -48.65 -19.48
CA THR A 554 12.39 -49.81 -19.63
C THR A 554 12.30 -50.51 -20.99
N GLN A 555 11.21 -50.34 -21.74
CA GLN A 555 11.02 -50.96 -23.06
C GLN A 555 11.61 -50.08 -24.19
N ASN A 556 11.85 -50.68 -25.37
CA ASN A 556 12.33 -49.98 -26.57
C ASN A 556 11.23 -49.23 -27.32
N VAL A 557 9.98 -49.70 -27.23
CA VAL A 557 8.78 -49.07 -27.81
C VAL A 557 7.62 -49.34 -26.87
N TYR A 558 6.83 -48.30 -26.56
CA TYR A 558 5.54 -48.44 -25.87
C TYR A 558 4.39 -48.21 -26.85
N ASN A 559 3.34 -49.04 -26.77
CA ASN A 559 2.18 -49.04 -27.64
C ASN A 559 0.90 -48.58 -26.91
N LYS A 560 -0.23 -48.53 -27.61
CA LYS A 560 -1.49 -48.06 -27.04
C LYS A 560 -1.97 -48.98 -25.90
N ASN A 561 -2.39 -48.36 -24.81
CA ASN A 561 -2.79 -48.97 -23.54
C ASN A 561 -1.65 -49.58 -22.70
N ASP A 562 -0.38 -49.56 -23.16
CA ASP A 562 0.73 -49.87 -22.27
C ASP A 562 0.81 -48.85 -21.13
N GLN A 563 1.38 -49.26 -19.99
CA GLN A 563 1.40 -48.45 -18.77
C GLN A 563 2.80 -48.35 -18.17
N ILE A 564 3.08 -47.19 -17.55
CA ILE A 564 4.20 -46.99 -16.64
C ILE A 564 3.71 -46.28 -15.37
N THR A 565 4.28 -46.63 -14.22
CA THR A 565 3.99 -45.98 -12.93
C THR A 565 5.24 -45.27 -12.44
N PHE A 566 5.11 -43.99 -12.07
CA PHE A 566 6.21 -43.17 -11.55
C PHE A 566 5.75 -42.30 -10.37
N ASP A 567 6.71 -41.69 -9.68
CA ASP A 567 6.46 -40.82 -8.54
C ASP A 567 5.84 -39.48 -8.97
N LEU A 568 4.78 -39.08 -8.26
CA LEU A 568 4.29 -37.71 -8.31
C LEU A 568 4.98 -36.88 -7.24
N TYR A 569 5.23 -35.62 -7.55
CA TYR A 569 5.80 -34.63 -6.66
C TYR A 569 4.85 -33.43 -6.56
N LYS A 570 4.74 -32.82 -5.39
CA LYS A 570 4.02 -31.56 -5.17
C LYS A 570 4.99 -30.38 -5.25
N GLU A 571 4.61 -29.31 -5.93
CA GLU A 571 5.37 -28.06 -5.89
C GLU A 571 5.31 -27.46 -4.48
N ILE A 572 6.47 -27.07 -3.95
CA ILE A 572 6.62 -26.45 -2.65
C ILE A 572 7.12 -25.03 -2.83
N SER A 573 6.29 -24.07 -2.43
CA SER A 573 6.76 -22.75 -2.01
C SER A 573 6.86 -22.83 -0.49
N GLU A 574 8.07 -22.93 0.06
CA GLU A 574 8.22 -23.07 1.50
C GLU A 574 8.01 -21.72 2.18
N TYR A 575 7.11 -21.68 3.15
CA TYR A 575 6.59 -20.46 3.74
C TYR A 575 7.00 -20.33 5.20
N LEU A 576 7.96 -19.44 5.48
CA LEU A 576 8.46 -19.12 6.80
C LEU A 576 7.61 -18.06 7.52
N TRP A 577 7.57 -18.18 8.84
CA TRP A 577 7.07 -17.17 9.75
C TRP A 577 8.05 -16.92 10.91
N LEU A 578 7.79 -15.88 11.71
CA LEU A 578 8.69 -15.41 12.76
C LEU A 578 7.99 -15.37 14.11
N LYS A 579 8.63 -15.87 15.17
CA LYS A 579 8.26 -15.59 16.56
C LYS A 579 9.33 -14.70 17.18
N ALA A 580 8.94 -13.61 17.85
CA ALA A 580 9.85 -12.76 18.61
C ALA A 580 9.45 -12.72 20.09
N GLU A 581 10.44 -12.71 20.98
CA GLU A 581 10.30 -12.73 22.43
C GLU A 581 11.28 -11.72 23.06
N CYS A 582 10.85 -10.93 24.06
CA CYS A 582 11.67 -9.92 24.72
C CYS A 582 11.23 -9.72 26.18
N ASN A 583 12.18 -9.47 27.09
CA ASN A 583 11.88 -9.14 28.49
C ASN A 583 11.90 -7.62 28.69
N GLY A 584 10.73 -7.02 28.92
CA GLY A 584 10.60 -5.61 29.29
C GLY A 584 11.00 -5.36 30.75
N ASN A 585 10.79 -4.13 31.22
CA ASN A 585 10.92 -3.80 32.64
C ASN A 585 9.69 -4.29 33.45
N VAL A 586 8.50 -4.34 32.82
CA VAL A 586 7.24 -4.66 33.52
C VAL A 586 6.75 -6.09 33.25
N LYS A 587 7.02 -6.64 32.06
CA LYS A 587 6.59 -8.01 31.69
C LYS A 587 7.41 -8.60 30.54
N LYS A 588 7.23 -9.90 30.29
CA LYS A 588 7.64 -10.51 29.02
C LYS A 588 6.69 -10.09 27.89
N HIS A 589 7.26 -9.86 26.71
CA HIS A 589 6.55 -9.61 25.47
C HIS A 589 6.86 -10.74 24.48
N GLU A 590 5.82 -11.26 23.83
CA GLU A 590 5.94 -12.25 22.75
C GLU A 590 5.02 -11.85 21.60
N GLY A 591 5.37 -12.25 20.38
CA GLY A 591 4.53 -12.04 19.20
C GLY A 591 4.86 -13.00 18.07
N GLU A 592 3.84 -13.34 17.27
CA GLU A 592 3.95 -14.15 16.07
C GLU A 592 3.64 -13.29 14.83
N PHE A 593 4.56 -13.29 13.87
CA PHE A 593 4.57 -12.40 12.71
C PHE A 593 4.74 -13.23 11.44
N LEU A 594 4.24 -12.71 10.31
CA LEU A 594 4.17 -13.42 9.02
C LEU A 594 3.30 -14.72 9.02
N LYS A 595 2.69 -15.09 10.16
CA LYS A 595 1.89 -16.31 10.39
C LYS A 595 0.42 -16.23 9.90
N LYS A 596 0.11 -15.35 8.95
CA LYS A 596 -1.23 -15.19 8.35
C LYS A 596 -1.20 -15.61 6.89
N ASP A 597 -2.30 -16.12 6.35
CA ASP A 597 -2.33 -16.52 4.94
C ASP A 597 -1.99 -15.34 4.01
N GLY A 598 -1.17 -15.64 3.00
CA GLY A 598 -0.51 -14.65 2.13
C GLY A 598 0.68 -13.90 2.76
N ALA A 599 0.85 -13.89 4.08
CA ALA A 599 1.86 -13.05 4.76
C ALA A 599 3.22 -13.72 5.04
N TYR A 600 3.39 -14.99 4.65
CA TYR A 600 4.59 -15.78 4.91
C TYR A 600 5.77 -15.42 3.99
N PHE A 601 7.01 -15.60 4.47
CA PHE A 601 8.22 -15.39 3.68
C PHE A 601 8.61 -16.64 2.89
N MET A 602 8.84 -16.54 1.58
CA MET A 602 9.06 -17.71 0.72
C MET A 602 10.55 -18.02 0.49
N ILE A 603 10.98 -19.26 0.75
CA ILE A 603 12.36 -19.72 0.43
C ILE A 603 12.43 -20.29 -0.98
N GLY A 604 13.62 -20.22 -1.59
CA GLY A 604 14.02 -21.09 -2.70
C GLY A 604 13.62 -20.58 -4.07
N LYS A 605 12.68 -19.63 -4.14
CA LYS A 605 12.37 -18.92 -5.38
C LYS A 605 13.53 -18.00 -5.78
N ASN A 606 14.29 -18.45 -6.78
CA ASN A 606 15.27 -17.61 -7.47
C ASN A 606 14.58 -16.42 -8.17
N CYS A 607 15.34 -15.34 -8.37
CA CYS A 607 14.88 -14.19 -9.13
C CYS A 607 14.75 -14.53 -10.62
N GLU A 608 13.55 -14.84 -11.09
CA GLU A 608 13.31 -15.30 -12.47
C GLU A 608 13.67 -14.26 -13.54
N CYS A 609 13.68 -12.95 -13.22
CA CYS A 609 13.89 -11.86 -14.19
C CYS A 609 15.10 -12.06 -15.12
N GLU A 610 16.23 -12.54 -14.60
CA GLU A 610 17.43 -12.75 -15.43
C GLU A 610 17.21 -13.92 -16.41
N ALA A 611 16.57 -15.00 -15.96
CA ALA A 611 16.18 -16.13 -16.81
C ALA A 611 15.12 -15.73 -17.85
N ARG A 612 14.17 -14.86 -17.50
CA ARG A 612 13.16 -14.29 -18.44
C ARG A 612 13.82 -13.50 -19.56
N ILE A 613 14.78 -12.62 -19.25
CA ILE A 613 15.53 -11.87 -20.27
C ILE A 613 16.35 -12.82 -21.17
N ARG A 614 17.07 -13.79 -20.57
CA ARG A 614 17.87 -14.78 -21.33
C ARG A 614 17.00 -15.66 -22.22
N ALA A 615 15.83 -16.10 -21.74
CA ALA A 615 14.86 -16.87 -22.52
C ALA A 615 14.31 -16.07 -23.71
N PHE A 616 14.08 -14.77 -23.53
CA PHE A 616 13.67 -13.87 -24.62
C PHE A 616 14.76 -13.76 -25.69
N MET A 617 16.03 -13.58 -25.30
CA MET A 617 17.17 -13.53 -26.22
C MET A 617 17.33 -14.83 -27.04
N ARG A 618 17.14 -15.99 -26.41
CA ARG A 618 17.23 -17.30 -27.08
C ARG A 618 16.04 -17.56 -28.01
N MET A 619 14.82 -17.18 -27.60
CA MET A 619 13.63 -17.20 -28.44
C MET A 619 13.79 -16.32 -29.69
N LEU A 620 14.35 -15.10 -29.53
CA LEU A 620 14.69 -14.18 -30.61
C LEU A 620 15.71 -14.79 -31.60
N ARG A 621 16.75 -15.48 -31.12
CA ARG A 621 17.71 -16.18 -31.99
C ARG A 621 17.05 -17.28 -32.85
N VAL A 622 16.00 -17.93 -32.36
CA VAL A 622 15.20 -18.83 -33.23
C VAL A 622 14.39 -18.03 -34.26
N GLY A 623 13.92 -16.83 -33.89
CA GLY A 623 13.32 -15.87 -34.81
C GLY A 623 14.19 -15.65 -36.03
N GLU A 624 15.41 -15.17 -35.78
CA GLU A 624 16.37 -14.77 -36.80
C GLU A 624 17.14 -15.93 -37.47
N GLY A 625 16.88 -17.19 -37.09
CA GLY A 625 17.51 -18.38 -37.66
C GLY A 625 18.96 -18.61 -37.19
N THR A 626 19.33 -18.06 -36.04
CA THR A 626 20.71 -17.92 -35.50
C THR A 626 20.92 -18.70 -34.20
N GLU A 627 20.36 -19.91 -34.12
CA GLU A 627 20.56 -20.82 -32.97
C GLU A 627 21.98 -21.40 -32.90
N GLY A 628 22.48 -21.61 -31.69
CA GLY A 628 23.85 -22.11 -31.43
C GLY A 628 24.97 -21.13 -31.81
N GLU A 629 26.22 -21.60 -31.66
CA GLU A 629 27.45 -20.80 -31.85
C GLU A 629 27.57 -20.14 -33.23
N LYS A 630 27.15 -20.84 -34.29
CA LYS A 630 27.18 -20.31 -35.67
C LYS A 630 26.25 -19.10 -35.85
N GLY A 631 25.28 -18.89 -34.97
CA GLY A 631 24.46 -17.69 -34.98
C GLY A 631 25.28 -16.40 -34.87
N TYR A 632 26.31 -16.38 -34.00
CA TYR A 632 27.15 -15.22 -33.78
C TYR A 632 27.99 -14.82 -35.01
N THR A 633 28.32 -15.76 -35.89
CA THR A 633 29.03 -15.54 -37.17
C THR A 633 28.12 -15.35 -38.37
N THR A 634 26.79 -15.49 -38.22
CA THR A 634 25.85 -15.50 -39.35
C THR A 634 25.50 -14.09 -39.85
N GLN A 635 25.54 -13.89 -41.16
CA GLN A 635 24.99 -12.71 -41.85
C GLN A 635 23.65 -13.03 -42.54
N TYR A 636 22.93 -11.98 -42.94
CA TYR A 636 21.83 -12.07 -43.89
C TYR A 636 22.21 -12.94 -45.10
N SER A 637 21.33 -13.86 -45.50
CA SER A 637 21.55 -15.01 -46.42
C SER A 637 22.17 -16.30 -45.84
N GLY A 638 22.65 -16.29 -44.58
CA GLY A 638 23.25 -17.47 -43.94
C GLY A 638 24.76 -17.62 -44.15
N THR A 639 25.39 -16.73 -44.94
CA THR A 639 26.85 -16.63 -45.05
C THR A 639 27.50 -16.28 -43.71
N GLN A 640 28.79 -16.59 -43.55
CA GLN A 640 29.50 -16.45 -42.28
C GLN A 640 30.63 -15.39 -42.39
N PHE A 641 30.78 -14.54 -41.38
CA PHE A 641 31.91 -13.60 -41.25
C PHE A 641 32.93 -14.07 -40.20
N THR A 642 34.19 -13.67 -40.36
CA THR A 642 35.31 -14.12 -39.51
C THR A 642 35.94 -13.00 -38.66
N ASP A 643 35.87 -11.74 -39.10
CA ASP A 643 36.34 -10.59 -38.31
C ASP A 643 35.32 -10.23 -37.22
N MET A 644 35.64 -10.59 -35.98
CA MET A 644 34.83 -10.28 -34.79
C MET A 644 35.23 -8.95 -34.12
N SER A 645 36.19 -8.18 -34.64
CA SER A 645 36.62 -6.91 -34.04
C SER A 645 35.57 -5.80 -34.12
N LYS A 646 34.55 -5.99 -34.96
CA LYS A 646 33.47 -5.03 -35.26
C LYS A 646 32.31 -5.76 -35.94
N HIS A 647 31.15 -5.10 -36.01
CA HIS A 647 30.09 -5.50 -36.93
C HIS A 647 30.62 -5.49 -38.39
N PRO A 648 30.27 -6.45 -39.26
CA PRO A 648 30.83 -6.53 -40.61
C PRO A 648 30.35 -5.41 -41.55
N GLU A 649 29.21 -4.77 -41.27
CA GLU A 649 28.60 -3.61 -41.97
C GLU A 649 28.23 -3.80 -43.46
N ASN A 650 28.69 -4.89 -44.08
CA ASN A 650 28.37 -5.37 -45.42
C ASN A 650 26.86 -5.46 -45.66
N VAL A 651 26.40 -5.02 -46.84
CA VAL A 651 25.04 -5.28 -47.34
C VAL A 651 25.10 -6.51 -48.25
N ILE A 652 24.26 -7.50 -47.98
CA ILE A 652 24.10 -8.70 -48.79
C ILE A 652 22.70 -8.68 -49.42
N THR A 653 22.62 -9.04 -50.70
CA THR A 653 21.35 -9.20 -51.45
C THR A 653 21.03 -10.67 -51.60
N ALA A 654 19.81 -11.07 -51.22
CA ALA A 654 19.30 -12.42 -51.34
C ALA A 654 17.84 -12.40 -51.82
N GLY A 655 17.57 -13.00 -52.97
CA GLY A 655 16.29 -12.83 -53.66
C GLY A 655 16.02 -11.34 -53.96
N ASN A 656 14.81 -10.88 -53.64
CA ASN A 656 14.37 -9.51 -53.90
C ASN A 656 14.75 -8.50 -52.79
N TYR A 657 15.58 -8.89 -51.81
CA TYR A 657 15.85 -8.10 -50.62
C TYR A 657 17.35 -7.90 -50.39
N SER A 658 17.73 -6.70 -49.91
CA SER A 658 19.09 -6.38 -49.48
C SER A 658 19.07 -5.98 -48.00
N SER A 659 19.96 -6.56 -47.20
CA SER A 659 20.07 -6.27 -45.77
C SER A 659 21.53 -6.35 -45.29
N SER A 660 21.79 -5.70 -44.16
CA SER A 660 23.11 -5.64 -43.51
C SER A 660 23.12 -6.35 -42.15
N ALA A 661 22.11 -7.18 -41.90
CA ALA A 661 21.93 -7.91 -40.66
C ALA A 661 23.10 -8.88 -40.44
N ALA A 662 23.66 -8.88 -39.23
CA ALA A 662 24.71 -9.80 -38.82
C ALA A 662 24.68 -10.15 -37.33
N GLY A 663 25.27 -11.30 -37.02
CA GLY A 663 25.36 -11.84 -35.67
C GLY A 663 24.08 -12.50 -35.19
N ALA A 664 24.11 -13.00 -33.96
CA ALA A 664 23.04 -13.78 -33.36
C ALA A 664 21.71 -13.01 -33.30
N TYR A 665 21.77 -11.68 -33.17
CA TYR A 665 20.58 -10.82 -33.09
C TYR A 665 20.31 -10.05 -34.39
N GLN A 666 20.92 -10.47 -35.51
CA GLN A 666 20.76 -9.89 -36.85
C GLN A 666 20.78 -8.35 -36.84
N ILE A 667 21.74 -7.80 -36.09
CA ILE A 667 21.89 -6.36 -35.89
C ILE A 667 22.16 -5.72 -37.24
N MET A 668 21.44 -4.63 -37.56
CA MET A 668 21.64 -3.89 -38.81
C MET A 668 22.79 -2.90 -38.68
N ARG A 669 23.51 -2.60 -39.78
CA ARG A 669 24.62 -1.63 -39.79
C ARG A 669 24.23 -0.26 -39.22
N TYR A 670 22.98 0.19 -39.45
CA TYR A 670 22.49 1.45 -38.91
C TYR A 670 22.18 1.37 -37.41
N THR A 671 21.67 0.24 -36.91
CA THR A 671 21.54 0.00 -35.46
C THR A 671 22.93 -0.03 -34.81
N TRP A 672 23.94 -0.61 -35.45
CA TRP A 672 25.34 -0.57 -35.00
C TRP A 672 25.94 0.85 -35.01
N TRP A 673 25.67 1.66 -36.03
CA TRP A 673 26.08 3.08 -36.02
C TRP A 673 25.41 3.85 -34.88
N TRP A 674 24.10 3.70 -34.69
CA TRP A 674 23.34 4.30 -33.59
C TRP A 674 23.85 3.85 -32.20
N LEU A 675 24.19 2.57 -32.04
CA LEU A 675 24.82 2.02 -30.83
C LEU A 675 26.18 2.68 -30.51
N LYS A 676 26.87 3.20 -31.53
CA LYS A 676 28.12 3.97 -31.44
C LYS A 676 27.91 5.49 -31.44
N GLY A 677 26.70 5.95 -31.10
CA GLY A 677 26.39 7.38 -30.98
C GLY A 677 26.33 8.15 -32.30
N GLU A 678 26.34 7.48 -33.45
CA GLU A 678 26.14 8.14 -34.75
C GLU A 678 24.66 8.49 -34.94
N LYS A 679 24.37 9.77 -35.11
CA LYS A 679 23.00 10.23 -35.44
C LYS A 679 22.62 9.75 -36.83
N LEU A 680 21.41 9.21 -36.97
CA LEU A 680 20.86 8.77 -38.25
C LEU A 680 19.90 9.80 -38.84
N THR A 681 19.76 9.77 -40.17
CA THR A 681 18.65 10.34 -40.93
C THR A 681 17.48 9.36 -41.01
N ASP A 682 16.29 9.82 -41.38
CA ASP A 682 15.08 8.99 -41.51
C ASP A 682 15.24 7.82 -42.52
N ASP A 683 16.09 8.00 -43.53
CA ASP A 683 16.47 6.96 -44.50
C ASP A 683 17.66 6.09 -44.04
N ASN A 684 17.95 6.08 -42.73
CA ASN A 684 18.95 5.24 -42.05
C ASN A 684 20.39 5.40 -42.56
N LYS A 685 20.76 6.60 -43.01
CA LYS A 685 22.15 7.00 -43.30
C LYS A 685 22.73 7.73 -42.10
N LYS A 686 24.06 7.85 -42.02
CA LYS A 686 24.72 8.71 -41.02
C LYS A 686 24.46 10.17 -41.34
N ALA A 687 24.00 10.94 -40.35
CA ALA A 687 23.82 12.39 -40.45
C ALA A 687 25.13 13.18 -40.27
N GLY A 688 26.26 12.51 -40.04
CA GLY A 688 27.57 13.13 -39.80
C GLY A 688 27.72 13.78 -38.41
N VAL A 689 26.82 13.47 -37.48
CA VAL A 689 26.81 14.02 -36.12
C VAL A 689 27.00 12.89 -35.11
N TYR A 690 28.05 12.98 -34.29
CA TYR A 690 28.33 12.05 -33.19
C TYR A 690 27.84 12.63 -31.85
N GLU A 691 27.03 11.85 -31.13
CA GLU A 691 26.48 12.18 -29.81
C GLU A 691 27.03 11.21 -28.76
N GLU A 692 28.11 11.59 -28.08
CA GLU A 692 28.80 10.75 -27.08
C GLU A 692 27.89 10.24 -25.95
N SER A 693 26.85 10.99 -25.57
CA SER A 693 25.84 10.54 -24.60
C SER A 693 24.96 9.38 -25.08
N HIS A 694 25.01 9.07 -26.38
CA HIS A 694 24.32 8.00 -27.09
C HIS A 694 25.28 6.90 -27.59
N ASP A 695 26.59 7.02 -27.31
CA ASP A 695 27.59 5.99 -27.60
C ASP A 695 27.52 4.88 -26.53
N TYR A 696 26.56 3.98 -26.72
CA TYR A 696 26.31 2.86 -25.81
C TYR A 696 27.45 1.82 -25.84
N VAL A 697 28.13 1.67 -26.99
CA VAL A 697 29.32 0.82 -27.14
C VAL A 697 30.43 1.30 -26.20
N LYS A 698 30.71 2.60 -26.17
CA LYS A 698 31.65 3.22 -25.20
C LYS A 698 31.13 3.14 -23.77
N LYS A 699 29.86 3.49 -23.54
CA LYS A 699 29.23 3.54 -22.20
C LYS A 699 29.22 2.21 -21.45
N TYR A 700 29.06 1.09 -22.16
CA TYR A 700 29.04 -0.26 -21.60
C TYR A 700 30.34 -1.04 -21.87
N ASN A 701 31.40 -0.37 -22.32
CA ASN A 701 32.71 -0.95 -22.61
C ASN A 701 32.61 -2.24 -23.46
N ILE A 702 32.01 -2.09 -24.64
CA ILE A 702 31.88 -3.15 -25.66
C ILE A 702 33.00 -2.91 -26.69
N PRO A 703 34.13 -3.65 -26.65
CA PRO A 703 35.29 -3.33 -27.48
C PRO A 703 35.20 -3.90 -28.91
N ASP A 704 34.31 -4.87 -29.13
CA ASP A 704 34.29 -5.72 -30.31
C ASP A 704 32.85 -6.18 -30.67
N PHE A 705 32.73 -7.20 -31.53
CA PHE A 705 31.47 -7.83 -31.92
C PHE A 705 31.47 -9.35 -31.65
N THR A 706 32.23 -9.82 -30.66
CA THR A 706 32.23 -11.23 -30.19
C THR A 706 30.89 -11.66 -29.61
N ALA A 707 30.71 -12.95 -29.30
CA ALA A 707 29.43 -13.48 -28.80
C ALA A 707 28.92 -12.81 -27.51
N GLU A 708 29.80 -12.58 -26.51
CA GLU A 708 29.42 -11.84 -25.30
C GLU A 708 29.06 -10.38 -25.62
N SER A 709 29.81 -9.72 -26.51
CA SER A 709 29.50 -8.36 -26.98
C SER A 709 28.14 -8.32 -27.70
N GLN A 710 27.83 -9.26 -28.58
CA GLN A 710 26.53 -9.33 -29.28
C GLN A 710 25.36 -9.52 -28.31
N ASP A 711 25.50 -10.40 -27.31
CA ASP A 711 24.48 -10.56 -26.26
C ASP A 711 24.28 -9.25 -25.47
N LYS A 712 25.37 -8.56 -25.10
CA LYS A 712 25.31 -7.25 -24.44
C LYS A 712 24.66 -6.18 -25.32
N LEU A 713 24.94 -6.16 -26.62
CA LEU A 713 24.29 -5.25 -27.59
C LEU A 713 22.78 -5.53 -27.70
N CYS A 714 22.33 -6.79 -27.62
CA CYS A 714 20.91 -7.12 -27.54
C CYS A 714 20.26 -6.50 -26.29
N ILE A 715 20.88 -6.61 -25.11
CA ILE A 715 20.42 -5.96 -23.88
C ILE A 715 20.37 -4.43 -24.02
N ILE A 716 21.38 -3.82 -24.66
CA ILE A 716 21.43 -2.37 -24.90
C ILE A 716 20.30 -1.92 -25.83
N ILE A 717 20.01 -2.68 -26.90
CA ILE A 717 18.88 -2.42 -27.81
C ILE A 717 17.55 -2.51 -27.05
N LEU A 718 17.34 -3.59 -26.28
CA LEU A 718 16.14 -3.79 -25.44
C LEU A 718 15.98 -2.73 -24.34
N LYS A 719 17.07 -2.10 -23.90
CA LYS A 719 17.06 -1.05 -22.86
C LYS A 719 16.84 0.35 -23.40
N HIS A 720 17.56 0.74 -24.46
CA HIS A 720 17.66 2.15 -24.89
C HIS A 720 17.02 2.43 -26.26
N LYS A 721 16.93 1.42 -27.15
CA LYS A 721 16.25 1.57 -28.45
C LYS A 721 14.78 1.17 -28.38
N ARG A 722 14.46 0.25 -27.46
CA ARG A 722 13.13 -0.34 -27.24
C ARG A 722 12.73 -0.22 -25.77
N GLU A 723 12.92 0.98 -25.23
CA GLU A 723 12.64 1.35 -23.84
C GLU A 723 11.22 0.94 -23.42
N GLY A 724 11.11 0.25 -22.27
CA GLY A 724 9.90 -0.44 -21.81
C GLY A 724 9.92 -1.96 -22.04
N SER A 725 10.60 -2.46 -23.08
CA SER A 725 10.61 -3.90 -23.39
C SER A 725 11.18 -4.77 -22.26
N LEU A 726 12.30 -4.38 -21.65
CA LEU A 726 12.87 -5.08 -20.48
C LEU A 726 11.95 -5.06 -19.24
N GLU A 727 11.10 -4.04 -19.09
CA GLU A 727 10.15 -3.98 -17.97
C GLU A 727 9.04 -5.01 -18.16
N LEU A 728 8.47 -5.10 -19.36
CA LEU A 728 7.50 -6.13 -19.71
C LEU A 728 8.10 -7.54 -19.59
N ILE A 729 9.33 -7.76 -20.09
CA ILE A 729 10.02 -9.06 -19.97
C ILE A 729 10.26 -9.45 -18.51
N THR A 730 10.72 -8.51 -17.67
CA THR A 730 10.92 -8.79 -16.24
C THR A 730 9.61 -9.05 -15.51
N LYS A 731 8.49 -8.44 -15.92
CA LYS A 731 7.12 -8.75 -15.45
C LYS A 731 6.52 -10.05 -16.04
N ASN A 732 7.18 -10.70 -17.01
CA ASN A 732 6.68 -11.83 -17.81
C ASN A 732 5.53 -11.50 -18.78
N GLN A 733 5.38 -10.22 -19.15
CA GLN A 733 4.46 -9.72 -20.16
C GLN A 733 5.11 -9.84 -21.55
N ILE A 734 5.33 -11.09 -21.97
CA ILE A 734 6.16 -11.41 -23.15
C ILE A 734 5.43 -11.13 -24.46
N LYS A 735 4.13 -11.39 -24.50
CA LYS A 735 3.28 -11.09 -25.66
C LYS A 735 3.29 -9.57 -25.92
N GLU A 736 3.14 -8.80 -24.86
CA GLU A 736 3.12 -7.34 -24.87
C GLU A 736 4.48 -6.77 -25.27
N SER A 737 5.58 -7.36 -24.77
CA SER A 737 6.94 -7.02 -25.21
C SER A 737 7.15 -7.27 -26.71
N LEU A 738 6.66 -8.39 -27.24
CA LEU A 738 6.72 -8.72 -28.67
C LEU A 738 5.87 -7.74 -29.51
N GLU A 739 4.63 -7.50 -29.10
CA GLU A 739 3.67 -6.64 -29.79
C GLU A 739 4.08 -5.16 -29.81
N GLN A 740 4.49 -4.61 -28.67
CA GLN A 740 4.80 -3.18 -28.55
C GLN A 740 6.22 -2.82 -28.99
N TYR A 741 7.18 -3.75 -28.88
CA TYR A 741 8.61 -3.44 -29.01
C TYR A 741 9.39 -4.38 -29.91
N GLY A 742 9.36 -5.70 -29.65
CA GLY A 742 10.23 -6.68 -30.32
C GLY A 742 10.03 -6.71 -31.83
N SER A 743 8.76 -6.76 -32.26
CA SER A 743 8.34 -6.76 -33.67
C SER A 743 8.71 -5.50 -34.46
N TYR A 744 9.17 -4.43 -33.82
CA TYR A 744 9.66 -3.21 -34.49
C TYR A 744 11.19 -3.16 -34.65
N GLU A 745 11.94 -4.09 -34.05
CA GLU A 745 13.40 -4.21 -34.23
C GLU A 745 13.76 -5.45 -35.06
N TRP A 746 13.08 -6.57 -34.79
CA TRP A 746 13.38 -7.88 -35.37
C TRP A 746 12.21 -8.36 -36.22
N ALA A 747 12.42 -8.42 -37.53
CA ALA A 747 11.36 -8.70 -38.49
C ALA A 747 10.81 -10.13 -38.42
N SER A 748 11.53 -11.06 -37.81
CA SER A 748 11.08 -12.42 -37.54
C SER A 748 10.05 -12.53 -36.40
N LEU A 749 9.94 -11.51 -35.55
CA LEU A 749 9.11 -11.56 -34.35
C LEU A 749 7.65 -11.15 -34.63
N PRO A 750 6.67 -11.82 -33.99
CA PRO A 750 5.25 -11.47 -34.12
C PRO A 750 4.90 -10.18 -33.38
N PRO A 751 3.91 -9.40 -33.85
CA PRO A 751 3.23 -9.55 -35.14
C PRO A 751 4.14 -9.14 -36.30
N GLY A 752 4.07 -9.83 -37.44
CA GLY A 752 4.91 -9.53 -38.60
C GLY A 752 4.64 -8.14 -39.19
N ARG A 753 5.60 -7.20 -39.05
CA ARG A 753 5.46 -5.80 -39.50
C ARG A 753 6.06 -5.49 -40.86
N TYR A 754 6.99 -6.31 -41.36
CA TYR A 754 7.84 -5.98 -42.52
C TYR A 754 7.57 -6.81 -43.78
N GLY A 755 6.48 -7.59 -43.81
CA GLY A 755 6.16 -8.49 -44.95
C GLY A 755 7.11 -9.69 -45.12
N GLN A 756 8.14 -9.80 -44.30
CA GLN A 756 9.08 -10.92 -44.27
C GLN A 756 8.51 -12.12 -43.49
N PRO A 757 8.99 -13.35 -43.75
CA PRO A 757 8.63 -14.52 -42.96
C PRO A 757 8.91 -14.30 -41.47
N ASN A 758 7.87 -14.51 -40.64
CA ASN A 758 7.89 -14.28 -39.20
C ASN A 758 7.25 -15.46 -38.47
N GLN A 759 7.55 -15.60 -37.19
CA GLN A 759 6.97 -16.65 -36.35
C GLN A 759 5.58 -16.25 -35.84
N THR A 760 4.67 -17.22 -35.67
CA THR A 760 3.39 -16.95 -35.01
C THR A 760 3.61 -16.61 -33.54
N MET A 761 2.71 -15.82 -32.93
CA MET A 761 2.76 -15.48 -31.51
C MET A 761 2.80 -16.73 -30.61
N GLU A 762 2.00 -17.74 -30.94
CA GLU A 762 2.03 -19.06 -30.28
C GLU A 762 3.41 -19.71 -30.37
N THR A 763 4.05 -19.71 -31.54
CA THR A 763 5.39 -20.29 -31.74
C THR A 763 6.46 -19.55 -30.92
N ALA A 764 6.41 -18.22 -30.90
CA ALA A 764 7.34 -17.40 -30.14
C ALA A 764 7.18 -17.63 -28.62
N LEU A 765 5.96 -17.62 -28.11
CA LEU A 765 5.67 -17.87 -26.70
C LEU A 765 6.02 -19.31 -26.28
N ALA A 766 5.76 -20.32 -27.13
CA ALA A 766 6.14 -21.70 -26.85
C ALA A 766 7.67 -21.89 -26.78
N LYS A 767 8.43 -21.18 -27.63
CA LYS A 767 9.91 -21.16 -27.57
C LYS A 767 10.44 -20.41 -26.37
N TYR A 768 9.82 -19.28 -26.01
CA TYR A 768 10.13 -18.57 -24.77
C TYR A 768 9.94 -19.47 -23.54
N GLU A 769 8.79 -20.14 -23.41
CA GLU A 769 8.50 -21.05 -22.29
C GLU A 769 9.45 -22.26 -22.22
N LYS A 770 9.90 -22.77 -23.38
CA LYS A 770 10.98 -23.76 -23.45
C LYS A 770 12.28 -23.19 -22.86
N TYR A 771 12.74 -22.05 -23.36
CA TYR A 771 14.02 -21.48 -22.93
C TYR A 771 13.99 -20.95 -21.50
N LEU A 772 12.84 -20.48 -20.99
CA LEU A 772 12.70 -20.09 -19.58
C LEU A 772 12.94 -21.28 -18.65
N LYS A 773 12.40 -22.46 -18.97
CA LYS A 773 12.67 -23.70 -18.22
C LYS A 773 14.15 -24.09 -18.28
N GLU A 774 14.79 -23.96 -19.44
CA GLU A 774 16.22 -24.24 -19.60
C GLU A 774 17.10 -23.27 -18.79
N GLU A 775 16.86 -21.96 -18.87
CA GLU A 775 17.61 -20.93 -18.14
C GLU A 775 17.44 -21.04 -16.62
N LEU A 776 16.23 -21.38 -16.14
CA LEU A 776 15.97 -21.67 -14.72
C LEU A 776 16.67 -22.95 -14.25
N ALA A 777 16.82 -23.96 -15.13
CA ALA A 777 17.66 -25.13 -14.89
C ALA A 777 19.17 -24.85 -15.05
N GLY A 778 19.55 -23.65 -15.51
CA GLY A 778 20.93 -23.23 -15.73
C GLY A 778 21.53 -23.63 -17.09
N ASN A 779 20.74 -24.24 -17.99
CA ASN A 779 21.15 -24.65 -19.33
C ASN A 779 20.99 -23.48 -20.31
N THR A 780 22.09 -23.03 -20.91
CA THR A 780 22.14 -21.81 -21.72
C THR A 780 23.19 -21.90 -22.82
N ASP A 781 22.90 -21.32 -23.99
CA ASP A 781 23.86 -21.11 -25.10
C ASP A 781 24.05 -19.61 -25.37
N LEU A 782 23.96 -18.80 -24.32
CA LEU A 782 24.30 -17.38 -24.30
C LEU A 782 25.63 -17.16 -23.58
N HIS A 783 26.46 -16.29 -24.12
CA HIS A 783 27.80 -15.95 -23.62
C HIS A 783 27.78 -14.82 -22.59
N ILE A 784 26.70 -14.03 -22.52
CA ILE A 784 26.52 -13.03 -21.45
C ILE A 784 26.53 -13.69 -20.06
N LYS A 785 27.35 -13.15 -19.17
CA LYS A 785 27.60 -13.71 -17.83
C LYS A 785 26.40 -13.49 -16.90
N LYS A 786 26.18 -14.41 -15.94
CA LYS A 786 25.11 -14.25 -14.93
C LYS A 786 25.38 -13.03 -14.04
N GLY A 787 24.31 -12.36 -13.61
CA GLY A 787 24.36 -11.10 -12.87
C GLY A 787 24.39 -9.83 -13.73
N PHE A 788 24.35 -9.95 -15.07
CA PHE A 788 24.44 -8.82 -16.00
C PHE A 788 23.39 -7.73 -15.76
N MET A 789 22.24 -8.06 -15.15
CA MET A 789 21.21 -7.06 -14.80
C MET A 789 21.79 -5.89 -13.99
N LYS A 790 22.82 -6.12 -13.17
CA LYS A 790 23.51 -5.06 -12.41
C LYS A 790 24.35 -4.15 -13.31
N GLU A 791 25.11 -4.71 -14.25
CA GLU A 791 25.93 -3.99 -15.24
C GLU A 791 25.08 -3.02 -16.08
N PHE A 792 23.90 -3.48 -16.51
CA PHE A 792 22.97 -2.68 -17.32
C PHE A 792 22.00 -1.83 -16.49
N GLY A 793 22.09 -1.83 -15.16
CA GLY A 793 21.18 -1.09 -14.28
C GLY A 793 19.71 -1.45 -14.55
N ILE A 794 19.40 -2.74 -14.69
CA ILE A 794 18.05 -3.27 -14.89
C ILE A 794 17.53 -3.68 -13.52
N GLN A 795 16.43 -3.06 -13.08
CA GLN A 795 15.77 -3.44 -11.83
C GLN A 795 14.87 -4.66 -12.05
N CYS A 796 14.59 -5.39 -10.96
CA CYS A 796 13.58 -6.44 -10.94
C CYS A 796 12.86 -6.39 -9.59
N ASN A 797 11.56 -6.69 -9.61
CA ASN A 797 10.71 -6.68 -8.42
C ASN A 797 10.51 -8.09 -7.82
N CYS A 798 11.34 -9.07 -8.20
CA CYS A 798 11.51 -10.31 -7.43
C CYS A 798 11.92 -9.96 -5.97
N GLY A 799 11.44 -10.72 -4.99
CA GLY A 799 11.66 -10.43 -3.57
C GLY A 799 10.76 -9.36 -2.94
N LYS A 800 9.93 -8.65 -3.72
CA LYS A 800 8.98 -7.63 -3.22
C LYS A 800 7.54 -8.15 -3.17
N SER A 801 6.89 -7.96 -2.02
CA SER A 801 5.46 -7.62 -1.94
C SER A 801 5.33 -6.46 -0.97
N GLY A 802 4.69 -5.38 -1.42
CA GLY A 802 4.62 -4.10 -0.73
C GLY A 802 5.78 -3.16 -1.06
N SER A 803 5.44 -1.89 -1.26
CA SER A 803 6.33 -0.73 -1.37
C SER A 803 7.30 -0.72 -2.57
N SER A 804 6.76 -0.75 -3.78
CA SER A 804 7.08 0.35 -4.70
C SER A 804 5.85 1.26 -4.85
N SER A 805 6.07 2.58 -4.82
CA SER A 805 5.00 3.58 -5.00
C SER A 805 4.70 3.81 -6.50
N GLU A 806 4.60 2.70 -7.23
CA GLU A 806 4.46 2.60 -8.69
C GLU A 806 3.00 2.28 -9.06
N TRP A 807 2.61 2.71 -10.25
CA TRP A 807 1.23 2.58 -10.74
C TRP A 807 0.98 1.25 -11.45
N HIS A 808 -0.07 0.54 -11.04
CA HIS A 808 -0.65 -0.58 -11.78
C HIS A 808 -1.91 -0.10 -12.53
N GLN A 809 -2.19 -0.67 -13.70
CA GLN A 809 -3.40 -0.29 -14.43
C GLN A 809 -4.66 -0.93 -13.81
N PRO A 810 -5.82 -0.25 -13.81
CA PRO A 810 -7.04 -0.78 -13.20
C PRO A 810 -7.66 -1.95 -13.97
N LEU A 811 -7.28 -2.14 -15.25
CA LEU A 811 -7.71 -3.21 -16.16
C LEU A 811 -6.50 -3.71 -16.97
N ASP A 812 -6.58 -4.95 -17.48
CA ASP A 812 -5.60 -5.50 -18.43
C ASP A 812 -5.67 -4.84 -19.82
N ARG A 813 -6.84 -4.30 -20.19
CA ARG A 813 -7.09 -3.63 -21.47
C ARG A 813 -7.51 -2.18 -21.21
N MET A 814 -6.59 -1.24 -21.43
CA MET A 814 -6.77 0.18 -21.12
C MET A 814 -7.24 0.96 -22.35
N GLU A 815 -8.55 0.97 -22.58
CA GLU A 815 -9.18 1.70 -23.69
C GLU A 815 -10.34 2.57 -23.21
N LEU A 816 -10.50 3.77 -23.77
CA LEU A 816 -11.73 4.54 -23.56
C LEU A 816 -12.93 3.82 -24.19
N ARG A 817 -14.03 3.68 -23.44
CA ARG A 817 -15.32 3.20 -23.95
C ARG A 817 -15.84 4.13 -25.03
N GLY A 818 -16.31 3.59 -26.15
CA GLY A 818 -17.12 4.35 -27.09
C GLY A 818 -18.37 4.94 -26.45
N TRP A 819 -18.58 6.26 -26.57
CA TRP A 819 -19.93 6.80 -26.48
C TRP A 819 -20.62 6.59 -27.83
N TYR A 820 -21.77 5.90 -27.84
CA TYR A 820 -22.59 5.74 -29.03
C TYR A 820 -23.77 6.72 -28.96
N SER A 821 -23.94 7.58 -29.97
CA SER A 821 -25.25 8.12 -30.32
C SER A 821 -25.97 7.14 -31.25
N GLU A 822 -27.17 7.50 -31.72
CA GLU A 822 -27.91 6.73 -32.74
C GLU A 822 -27.14 6.57 -34.06
N THR A 823 -26.20 7.47 -34.35
CA THR A 823 -25.50 7.57 -35.66
C THR A 823 -23.97 7.61 -35.59
N GLN A 824 -23.36 7.82 -34.41
CA GLN A 824 -21.93 8.07 -34.31
C GLN A 824 -21.29 7.45 -33.05
N TRP A 825 -20.11 6.85 -33.23
CA TRP A 825 -19.22 6.38 -32.17
C TRP A 825 -18.21 7.48 -31.79
N SER A 826 -17.92 7.65 -30.51
CA SER A 826 -17.06 8.74 -30.01
C SER A 826 -16.39 8.38 -28.67
N PRO A 827 -15.19 7.75 -28.67
CA PRO A 827 -14.49 7.38 -27.44
C PRO A 827 -14.02 8.58 -26.62
N GLY A 828 -13.67 9.71 -27.25
CA GLY A 828 -13.29 10.95 -26.54
C GLY A 828 -14.40 11.52 -25.64
N LYS A 829 -15.67 11.14 -25.83
CA LYS A 829 -16.77 11.49 -24.90
C LYS A 829 -16.72 10.70 -23.58
N SER A 830 -15.83 9.73 -23.44
CA SER A 830 -15.59 8.96 -22.21
C SER A 830 -14.34 9.40 -21.45
N ASP A 831 -13.55 10.32 -22.00
CA ASP A 831 -12.40 10.95 -21.34
C ASP A 831 -12.87 12.00 -20.31
N PHE A 832 -11.94 12.54 -19.53
CA PHE A 832 -12.18 13.59 -18.52
C PHE A 832 -12.29 14.98 -19.18
N HIS A 833 -13.51 15.48 -19.36
CA HIS A 833 -13.76 16.78 -20.02
C HIS A 833 -15.09 17.42 -19.61
N GLY A 834 -15.25 18.71 -19.95
CA GLY A 834 -16.54 19.41 -19.82
C GLY A 834 -17.52 19.02 -20.93
N ARG A 835 -18.73 18.59 -20.57
CA ARG A 835 -19.87 18.39 -21.48
C ARG A 835 -20.90 19.50 -21.26
N THR A 836 -21.79 19.75 -22.22
CA THR A 836 -22.86 20.76 -22.12
C THR A 836 -23.87 20.52 -20.98
N GLY A 837 -23.97 19.29 -20.46
CA GLY A 837 -24.77 18.92 -19.29
C GLY A 837 -23.97 18.77 -17.98
N GLY A 838 -22.68 19.11 -17.95
CA GLY A 838 -21.80 18.96 -16.79
C GLY A 838 -20.45 18.34 -17.12
N LYS A 839 -19.53 18.33 -16.15
CA LYS A 839 -18.20 17.71 -16.30
C LYS A 839 -18.31 16.18 -16.23
N HIS A 840 -17.53 15.48 -17.04
CA HIS A 840 -17.22 14.08 -16.78
C HIS A 840 -16.10 14.00 -15.74
N ASP A 841 -16.41 13.43 -14.58
CA ASP A 841 -15.48 13.42 -13.44
C ASP A 841 -14.43 12.31 -13.52
N GLY A 842 -14.54 11.36 -14.46
CA GLY A 842 -13.63 10.22 -14.57
C GLY A 842 -13.29 9.79 -15.99
N LEU A 843 -12.86 8.54 -16.11
CA LEU A 843 -12.64 7.81 -17.35
C LEU A 843 -13.61 6.64 -17.39
N ASP A 844 -14.39 6.52 -18.47
CA ASP A 844 -15.13 5.29 -18.74
C ASP A 844 -14.26 4.39 -19.61
N LEU A 845 -13.70 3.33 -19.03
CA LEU A 845 -12.81 2.37 -19.69
C LEU A 845 -13.61 1.16 -20.18
N TYR A 846 -13.47 0.77 -21.45
CA TYR A 846 -14.22 -0.35 -22.02
C TYR A 846 -13.86 -1.67 -21.32
N ALA A 847 -14.86 -2.33 -20.75
CA ALA A 847 -14.70 -3.59 -20.06
C ALA A 847 -16.05 -4.33 -20.00
N PRO A 848 -16.17 -5.52 -20.63
CA PRO A 848 -17.34 -6.39 -20.48
C PRO A 848 -17.69 -6.66 -19.01
N VAL A 849 -18.95 -7.04 -18.74
CA VAL A 849 -19.39 -7.40 -17.38
C VAL A 849 -18.61 -8.63 -16.89
N GLY A 850 -18.09 -8.56 -15.67
CA GLY A 850 -17.29 -9.64 -15.07
C GLY A 850 -15.79 -9.56 -15.32
N THR A 851 -15.29 -8.57 -16.09
CA THR A 851 -13.85 -8.31 -16.21
C THR A 851 -13.25 -7.94 -14.86
N THR A 852 -12.16 -8.62 -14.49
CA THR A 852 -11.39 -8.36 -13.26
C THR A 852 -10.86 -6.92 -13.22
N ILE A 853 -10.98 -6.27 -12.06
CA ILE A 853 -10.33 -4.98 -11.79
C ILE A 853 -9.23 -5.12 -10.74
N TYR A 854 -8.16 -4.36 -10.90
CA TYR A 854 -6.95 -4.45 -10.08
C TYR A 854 -6.69 -3.17 -9.27
N ALA A 855 -6.10 -3.32 -8.09
CA ALA A 855 -5.62 -2.20 -7.30
C ALA A 855 -4.51 -1.44 -8.04
N SER A 856 -4.69 -0.15 -8.29
CA SER A 856 -3.72 0.64 -9.06
C SER A 856 -2.53 1.15 -8.24
N ILE A 857 -2.61 1.09 -6.91
CA ILE A 857 -1.58 1.51 -5.95
C ILE A 857 -1.67 0.64 -4.68
N ASP A 858 -0.60 0.56 -3.88
CA ASP A 858 -0.67 0.02 -2.51
C ASP A 858 -1.62 0.87 -1.65
N GLY A 859 -2.56 0.25 -0.93
CA GLY A 859 -3.51 1.00 -0.09
C GLY A 859 -4.67 0.20 0.51
N GLU A 860 -5.71 0.93 0.95
CA GLU A 860 -6.91 0.40 1.59
C GLU A 860 -8.14 0.54 0.70
N VAL A 861 -8.75 -0.57 0.31
CA VAL A 861 -10.01 -0.61 -0.44
C VAL A 861 -11.19 -0.54 0.52
N THR A 862 -12.08 0.42 0.28
CA THR A 862 -13.28 0.68 1.09
C THR A 862 -14.51 0.77 0.18
N TYR A 863 -15.58 0.07 0.54
CA TYR A 863 -16.87 0.13 -0.16
C TYR A 863 -17.68 1.36 0.26
N LEU A 864 -18.45 1.93 -0.67
CA LEU A 864 -19.42 2.98 -0.39
C LEU A 864 -20.56 2.93 -1.42
N GLU A 865 -21.70 2.37 -1.06
CA GLU A 865 -22.87 2.24 -1.93
C GLU A 865 -23.35 3.60 -2.50
N ASP A 866 -23.80 3.60 -3.75
CA ASP A 866 -24.40 4.74 -4.45
C ASP A 866 -25.48 4.26 -5.43
N PRO A 867 -26.66 3.84 -4.95
CA PRO A 867 -27.58 3.02 -5.75
C PRO A 867 -28.19 3.76 -6.94
N GLY A 868 -28.09 5.10 -6.99
CA GLY A 868 -28.55 5.92 -8.11
C GLY A 868 -27.47 6.31 -9.11
N GLY A 869 -26.31 6.78 -8.63
CA GLY A 869 -25.24 7.28 -9.50
C GLY A 869 -24.26 6.18 -9.89
N TYR A 870 -23.27 5.94 -9.01
CA TYR A 870 -22.10 5.11 -9.30
C TYR A 870 -22.32 3.60 -9.07
N GLY A 871 -23.46 3.20 -8.49
CA GLY A 871 -23.78 1.82 -8.16
C GLY A 871 -22.94 1.27 -7.01
N ASN A 872 -22.49 0.03 -7.17
CA ASN A 872 -21.43 -0.53 -6.32
C ASN A 872 -20.12 0.17 -6.70
N ARG A 873 -19.57 0.97 -5.78
CA ARG A 873 -18.23 1.55 -5.93
C ARG A 873 -17.34 1.23 -4.74
N ILE A 874 -16.04 1.19 -5.02
CA ILE A 874 -14.97 1.11 -4.04
C ILE A 874 -13.99 2.27 -4.22
N PHE A 875 -13.44 2.75 -3.11
CA PHE A 875 -12.31 3.67 -3.07
C PHE A 875 -11.07 2.94 -2.54
N LEU A 876 -10.01 2.94 -3.34
CA LEU A 876 -8.65 2.57 -2.94
C LEU A 876 -7.93 3.83 -2.43
N GLU A 877 -7.71 3.91 -1.12
CA GLU A 877 -7.00 4.99 -0.42
C GLU A 877 -5.52 4.61 -0.24
N GLY A 878 -4.61 5.29 -0.94
CA GLY A 878 -3.18 4.92 -0.98
C GLY A 878 -2.22 6.08 -1.22
N THR A 879 -0.93 5.77 -1.34
CA THR A 879 0.14 6.78 -1.53
C THR A 879 0.96 6.48 -2.78
N TYR A 880 1.02 7.45 -3.70
CA TYR A 880 1.68 7.33 -5.00
C TYR A 880 2.54 8.58 -5.27
N LYS A 881 3.78 8.37 -5.70
CA LYS A 881 4.82 9.42 -5.86
C LYS A 881 4.92 10.38 -4.64
N GLY A 882 4.72 9.85 -3.43
CA GLY A 882 4.79 10.59 -2.17
C GLY A 882 3.54 11.42 -1.82
N GLN A 883 2.50 11.42 -2.66
CA GLN A 883 1.22 12.11 -2.40
C GLN A 883 0.10 11.10 -2.14
N LYS A 884 -0.92 11.52 -1.37
CA LYS A 884 -2.09 10.69 -1.09
C LYS A 884 -3.10 10.77 -2.23
N TYR A 885 -3.59 9.62 -2.66
CA TYR A 885 -4.62 9.48 -3.70
C TYR A 885 -5.77 8.60 -3.23
N PHE A 886 -6.95 8.85 -3.80
CA PHE A 886 -8.15 8.04 -3.67
C PHE A 886 -8.59 7.65 -5.07
N LEU A 887 -8.51 6.36 -5.40
CA LEU A 887 -8.85 5.84 -6.72
C LEU A 887 -10.23 5.18 -6.63
N MET A 888 -11.19 5.65 -7.43
CA MET A 888 -12.57 5.17 -7.37
C MET A 888 -12.86 4.23 -8.53
N TYR A 889 -13.46 3.09 -8.24
CA TYR A 889 -13.88 2.07 -9.21
C TYR A 889 -15.39 1.86 -9.03
N SER A 890 -16.19 2.02 -10.09
CA SER A 890 -17.65 2.08 -10.00
C SER A 890 -18.37 1.12 -10.96
N HIS A 891 -19.70 1.04 -10.83
CA HIS A 891 -20.60 0.14 -11.58
C HIS A 891 -20.38 -1.35 -11.35
N LEU A 892 -19.69 -1.73 -10.26
CA LEU A 892 -19.15 -3.08 -10.07
C LEU A 892 -20.23 -4.16 -9.86
N SER A 893 -19.89 -5.39 -10.21
CA SER A 893 -20.68 -6.60 -9.90
C SER A 893 -20.17 -7.30 -8.63
N GLU A 894 -18.86 -7.38 -8.47
CA GLU A 894 -18.17 -7.96 -7.31
C GLU A 894 -17.08 -6.98 -6.82
N TYR A 895 -16.80 -6.99 -5.52
CA TYR A 895 -15.73 -6.18 -4.93
C TYR A 895 -15.19 -6.82 -3.64
N LYS A 896 -14.00 -6.40 -3.23
CA LYS A 896 -13.34 -6.74 -1.96
C LYS A 896 -13.02 -5.46 -1.20
N THR A 897 -12.81 -5.58 0.12
CA THR A 897 -12.42 -4.45 0.99
C THR A 897 -11.31 -4.87 1.94
N GLY A 898 -10.45 -3.93 2.31
CA GLY A 898 -9.28 -4.16 3.17
C GLY A 898 -7.98 -3.68 2.53
N GLN A 899 -6.86 -4.08 3.12
CA GLN A 899 -5.51 -3.71 2.65
C GLN A 899 -5.12 -4.55 1.43
N VAL A 900 -4.55 -3.91 0.41
CA VAL A 900 -4.15 -4.50 -0.87
C VAL A 900 -2.82 -3.91 -1.37
N SER A 901 -2.08 -4.66 -2.19
CA SER A 901 -0.94 -4.15 -2.97
C SER A 901 -1.35 -3.81 -4.40
N ALA A 902 -0.56 -2.96 -5.06
CA ALA A 902 -0.72 -2.67 -6.48
C ALA A 902 -0.66 -3.97 -7.33
N GLY A 903 -1.68 -4.19 -8.16
CA GLY A 903 -1.89 -5.41 -8.94
C GLY A 903 -2.80 -6.48 -8.31
N ASP A 904 -3.23 -6.33 -7.05
CA ASP A 904 -4.17 -7.27 -6.44
C ASP A 904 -5.56 -7.21 -7.13
N PRO A 905 -6.22 -8.36 -7.42
CA PRO A 905 -7.60 -8.38 -7.94
C PRO A 905 -8.62 -7.94 -6.87
N ILE A 906 -9.21 -6.77 -7.02
CA ILE A 906 -10.09 -6.11 -6.02
C ILE A 906 -11.59 -6.18 -6.33
N GLY A 907 -11.98 -6.67 -7.50
CA GLY A 907 -13.39 -6.81 -7.88
C GLY A 907 -13.59 -7.19 -9.34
N LYS A 908 -14.82 -7.00 -9.83
CA LYS A 908 -15.21 -7.16 -11.23
C LYS A 908 -16.16 -6.05 -11.68
N THR A 909 -16.04 -5.64 -12.94
CA THR A 909 -16.97 -4.72 -13.61
C THR A 909 -18.41 -5.27 -13.66
N GLY A 910 -19.38 -4.38 -13.80
CA GLY A 910 -20.80 -4.72 -13.81
C GLY A 910 -21.64 -3.65 -14.50
N GLN A 911 -22.92 -3.57 -14.11
CA GLN A 911 -23.89 -2.59 -14.61
C GLN A 911 -24.77 -2.07 -13.45
N THR A 912 -24.15 -1.64 -12.36
CA THR A 912 -24.87 -1.09 -11.20
C THR A 912 -24.91 0.45 -11.20
N GLY A 913 -25.93 1.04 -10.57
CA GLY A 913 -26.20 2.49 -10.67
C GLY A 913 -26.70 2.89 -12.07
N ASN A 914 -26.28 4.05 -12.58
CA ASN A 914 -26.70 4.56 -13.90
C ASN A 914 -26.14 3.76 -15.11
N ALA A 915 -25.27 2.77 -14.87
CA ALA A 915 -24.84 1.79 -15.86
C ALA A 915 -25.86 0.65 -16.10
N ASN A 916 -26.89 0.56 -15.26
CA ASN A 916 -27.94 -0.46 -15.37
C ASN A 916 -28.74 -0.32 -16.69
N GLY A 917 -29.04 -1.44 -17.33
CA GLY A 917 -29.77 -1.50 -18.60
C GLY A 917 -28.98 -1.05 -19.84
N GLN A 918 -27.70 -0.67 -19.72
CA GLN A 918 -26.87 -0.33 -20.88
C GLN A 918 -26.55 -1.58 -21.73
N ALA A 919 -26.38 -1.40 -23.04
CA ALA A 919 -26.03 -2.50 -23.94
C ALA A 919 -24.61 -3.06 -23.65
N ALA A 920 -24.33 -4.31 -24.00
CA ALA A 920 -23.03 -4.94 -23.72
C ALA A 920 -21.82 -4.17 -24.31
N LYS A 921 -21.97 -3.57 -25.51
CA LYS A 921 -20.99 -2.66 -26.13
C LYS A 921 -20.73 -1.35 -25.37
N MET A 922 -21.53 -1.06 -24.35
CA MET A 922 -21.40 0.09 -23.45
C MET A 922 -20.91 -0.33 -22.05
N ALA A 923 -20.66 -1.62 -21.78
CA ALA A 923 -20.10 -2.08 -20.51
C ALA A 923 -18.71 -1.45 -20.28
N HIS A 924 -18.48 -0.99 -19.05
CA HIS A 924 -17.28 -0.24 -18.68
C HIS A 924 -16.96 -0.33 -17.19
N LEU A 925 -15.70 -0.07 -16.88
CA LEU A 925 -15.30 0.46 -15.57
C LEU A 925 -15.36 1.99 -15.64
N HIS A 926 -16.11 2.63 -14.75
CA HIS A 926 -15.91 4.05 -14.48
C HIS A 926 -14.82 4.21 -13.41
N PHE A 927 -13.74 4.91 -13.76
CA PHE A 927 -12.53 5.06 -12.96
C PHE A 927 -12.21 6.55 -12.72
N GLU A 928 -12.03 6.96 -11.46
CA GLU A 928 -11.60 8.31 -11.09
C GLU A 928 -10.31 8.31 -10.26
N VAL A 929 -9.50 9.36 -10.44
CA VAL A 929 -8.31 9.65 -9.62
C VAL A 929 -8.57 10.94 -8.83
N ARG A 930 -8.59 10.87 -7.49
CA ARG A 930 -8.87 12.01 -6.60
C ARG A 930 -7.73 12.26 -5.61
N LYS A 931 -7.58 13.52 -5.17
CA LYS A 931 -6.70 13.91 -4.06
C LYS A 931 -7.43 13.98 -2.70
N GLU A 932 -8.76 14.00 -2.69
CA GLU A 932 -9.60 13.81 -1.50
C GLU A 932 -10.76 12.86 -1.84
N LYS A 933 -11.20 12.03 -0.88
CA LYS A 933 -12.15 10.93 -1.16
C LYS A 933 -13.47 11.37 -1.78
N MET A 934 -14.09 12.41 -1.22
CA MET A 934 -15.48 12.79 -1.52
C MET A 934 -15.65 14.00 -2.44
N SER A 935 -14.57 14.69 -2.83
CA SER A 935 -14.64 15.79 -3.79
C SER A 935 -14.53 15.27 -5.24
N LYS A 936 -15.10 16.02 -6.19
CA LYS A 936 -14.94 15.75 -7.64
C LYS A 936 -13.48 16.03 -8.06
N PRO A 937 -12.88 15.27 -9.00
CA PRO A 937 -11.49 15.49 -9.39
C PRO A 937 -11.26 16.88 -9.99
N SER A 938 -10.22 17.54 -9.49
CA SER A 938 -9.79 18.88 -9.89
C SER A 938 -8.78 18.90 -11.03
N PHE A 939 -8.24 17.74 -11.44
CA PHE A 939 -7.18 17.57 -12.43
C PHE A 939 -7.50 16.43 -13.40
N ASP A 940 -6.89 16.44 -14.58
CA ASP A 940 -7.01 15.36 -15.56
C ASP A 940 -6.20 14.13 -15.12
N PRO A 941 -6.83 12.94 -14.92
CA PRO A 941 -6.14 11.72 -14.49
C PRO A 941 -5.09 11.24 -15.51
N LEU A 942 -5.26 11.54 -16.80
CA LEU A 942 -4.34 11.15 -17.87
C LEU A 942 -3.15 12.11 -18.02
N VAL A 943 -3.12 13.21 -17.27
CA VAL A 943 -2.00 14.15 -17.19
C VAL A 943 -1.29 14.06 -15.85
N GLU A 944 -2.03 13.98 -14.74
CA GLU A 944 -1.45 13.86 -13.39
C GLU A 944 -0.80 12.48 -13.17
N VAL A 945 -1.37 11.42 -13.74
CA VAL A 945 -0.83 10.06 -13.66
C VAL A 945 -0.26 9.69 -15.03
N THR A 946 1.01 10.03 -15.26
CA THR A 946 1.73 9.77 -16.52
C THR A 946 1.67 8.30 -16.97
N GLU A 947 1.72 7.36 -16.03
CA GLU A 947 1.62 5.92 -16.29
C GLU A 947 0.23 5.50 -16.79
N LEU A 948 -0.83 6.18 -16.37
CA LEU A 948 -2.19 5.97 -16.87
C LEU A 948 -2.36 6.66 -18.24
N GLY A 949 -1.86 7.89 -18.36
CA GLY A 949 -1.86 8.69 -19.60
C GLY A 949 -1.22 7.98 -20.79
N SER A 950 -0.07 7.31 -20.57
CA SER A 950 0.64 6.54 -21.59
C SER A 950 0.00 5.18 -21.92
N ALA A 951 -0.84 4.63 -21.02
CA ALA A 951 -1.44 3.31 -21.20
C ALA A 951 -2.84 3.35 -21.80
N VAL A 952 -3.61 4.43 -21.60
CA VAL A 952 -4.99 4.54 -22.11
C VAL A 952 -4.99 4.86 -23.60
N ASN A 953 -5.44 3.90 -24.40
CA ASN A 953 -5.78 4.14 -25.79
C ASN A 953 -7.03 5.05 -25.87
N LYS A 954 -6.81 6.30 -26.31
CA LYS A 954 -7.86 7.31 -26.49
C LYS A 954 -8.62 7.19 -27.83
N ALA A 955 -8.09 6.42 -28.78
CA ALA A 955 -8.68 6.16 -30.10
C ALA A 955 -8.69 4.65 -30.43
N PRO A 956 -9.46 3.83 -29.69
CA PRO A 956 -9.61 2.41 -29.98
C PRO A 956 -10.33 2.15 -31.32
N ASP A 957 -10.43 0.88 -31.70
CA ASP A 957 -11.25 0.45 -32.84
C ASP A 957 -12.66 0.07 -32.35
N GLN A 958 -13.68 0.71 -32.92
CA GLN A 958 -15.10 0.44 -32.66
C GLN A 958 -15.45 -1.07 -32.77
N ASN A 959 -14.82 -1.79 -33.70
CA ASN A 959 -15.07 -3.21 -33.96
C ASN A 959 -14.54 -4.13 -32.85
N THR A 960 -13.75 -3.59 -31.92
CA THR A 960 -13.16 -4.33 -30.79
C THR A 960 -13.89 -4.09 -29.46
N GLN A 961 -14.99 -3.32 -29.48
CA GLN A 961 -15.83 -2.98 -28.33
C GLN A 961 -17.26 -3.53 -28.50
N THR A 962 -17.37 -4.82 -28.79
CA THR A 962 -18.61 -5.51 -29.19
C THR A 962 -19.50 -5.97 -28.02
N GLY A 963 -18.96 -6.07 -26.80
CA GLY A 963 -19.61 -6.68 -25.65
C GLY A 963 -19.50 -8.21 -25.59
N GLN A 964 -18.53 -8.80 -26.30
CA GLN A 964 -18.14 -10.21 -26.25
C GLN A 964 -16.70 -10.34 -25.72
#